data_AF-A0A849K2J9-F1
#
_entry.id   AF-A0A849K2J9-F1
#
_cell.length_a   1.000
_cell.length_b   1.000
_cell.length_c   1.000
_cell.angle_alpha   90.00
_cell.angle_beta   90.00
_cell.angle_gamma   90.00
#
_symmetry.space_group_name_H-M   'P 1'
#
loop_
_entity.id
_entity.type
_entity.pdbx_description
1 polymer ?
#
loop_
_entity_poly.entity_id
_entity_poly.type
_entity_poly.pdbx_seq_one_letter_code
_entity_poly.pdbx_strand_id
1 'polypeptide(L)'
;MGNRPESAQGMKQLATWLLALALVGIAATYAANQKSVAIQGPGALQAIDENTVWLGVNEDLWILDREGRRKGQRTARELGFSEAISNIVLAPQGQALLTSRGDLAWQVVERATLARVRTITPQWPSDFVDNYLRAIHLAVAPDGSIAVGTGGGHAVLLFDREGRFKARTAPGTYRFTNGLWWSSEGWWTTDTNRFALHLLDASTLAVKKTIGLRPAPAGYPYLGEAIASQGLPLPATGQSPVATLSRVGHLMEPGHLVDVFADGSQVVYNEHPILQLRDIAWFDGKLLAVDGDGFRVLRFAPDRLTEEPFGDPQVRSLMRQMREDRQFWRTLGSRYAFLLSALLLLAGIAAYVRHKKLAARELIAAREGGQAAAQAAPLRDLARQRMRIYGLPLAVRVAVAAAALFIAFPLLHLWLIGPAPADVFGSLRLMLLTVLVPMVPVAFWEQWRHERLAAQPAYEPALNHRAVEWLRSHDDFDRVKLEGEVARESVYLPGWRDRWLLVTNRRVLLFAASARERRLLSEWPRRSVVFAGPPEHAPGARGHAPWLRLLVRSPNLALTFTTGTTLQFRCASSASARRVAQLLMSSPAMPDETVAIESLGTRTPRRWHEVIASFVVPGTGQWLQGRFTTGVVLFTAAVLLAIYEWWPVAWALKGPKMDVSGFSVVSALITWLLLALVASSDAWHFSATRRLR
;
A
#
# COMPACT_ATOMS: atom_id res chain seq x y z
N MET A 1 9.21 -46.21 10.35
CA MET A 1 9.28 -44.93 11.11
C MET A 1 7.86 -44.46 11.39
N GLY A 2 7.43 -44.53 12.65
CA GLY A 2 6.05 -44.24 13.05
C GLY A 2 5.73 -42.74 12.97
N ASN A 3 4.65 -42.41 12.26
CA ASN A 3 4.05 -41.08 12.27
C ASN A 3 3.53 -40.79 13.67
N ARG A 4 4.27 -40.00 14.47
CA ARG A 4 3.72 -39.39 15.68
C ARG A 4 2.49 -38.57 15.28
N PRO A 5 1.33 -38.74 15.93
CA PRO A 5 0.21 -37.82 15.73
C PRO A 5 0.69 -36.42 16.15
N GLU A 6 0.68 -35.48 15.23
CA GLU A 6 0.99 -34.08 15.52
C GLU A 6 0.05 -33.58 16.62
N SER A 7 0.57 -33.37 17.83
CA SER A 7 -0.22 -32.84 18.94
C SER A 7 -0.57 -31.37 18.70
N ALA A 8 -1.71 -30.90 19.23
CA ALA A 8 -2.06 -29.50 19.13
C ALA A 8 -0.95 -28.59 19.68
N GLN A 9 -0.28 -29.00 20.76
CA GLN A 9 0.84 -28.27 21.36
C GLN A 9 2.06 -28.19 20.42
N GLY A 10 2.40 -29.27 19.71
CA GLY A 10 3.49 -29.26 18.72
C GLY A 10 3.22 -28.29 17.56
N MET A 11 1.97 -28.23 17.06
CA MET A 11 1.58 -27.28 16.02
C MET A 11 1.59 -25.82 16.51
N LYS A 12 1.27 -25.56 17.78
CA LYS A 12 1.39 -24.23 18.38
C LYS A 12 2.85 -23.79 18.45
N GLN A 13 3.75 -24.66 18.90
CA GLN A 13 5.18 -24.36 18.95
C GLN A 13 5.76 -24.09 17.57
N LEU A 14 5.42 -24.92 16.57
CA LEU A 14 5.82 -24.71 15.18
C LEU A 14 5.32 -23.35 14.65
N ALA A 15 4.05 -23.00 14.89
CA ALA A 15 3.50 -21.71 14.51
C ALA A 15 4.28 -20.55 15.15
N THR A 16 4.60 -20.64 16.45
CA THR A 16 5.39 -19.61 17.15
C THR A 16 6.78 -19.46 16.54
N TRP A 17 7.49 -20.57 16.28
CA TRP A 17 8.83 -20.53 15.68
C TRP A 17 8.81 -19.92 14.28
N LEU A 18 7.86 -20.30 13.43
CA LEU A 18 7.73 -19.77 12.08
C LEU A 18 7.41 -18.27 12.07
N LEU A 19 6.54 -17.81 12.98
CA LEU A 19 6.23 -16.39 13.13
C LEU A 19 7.42 -15.59 13.67
N ALA A 20 8.17 -16.14 14.63
CA ALA A 20 9.38 -15.51 15.15
C ALA A 20 10.47 -15.38 14.07
N LEU A 21 10.69 -16.43 13.27
CA LEU A 21 11.62 -16.38 12.14
C LEU A 21 11.17 -15.40 11.04
N ALA A 22 9.87 -15.27 10.81
CA ALA A 22 9.35 -14.25 9.89
C ALA A 22 9.68 -12.83 10.36
N LEU A 23 9.60 -12.55 11.67
CA LEU A 23 9.99 -11.24 12.23
C LEU A 23 11.49 -10.96 12.08
N VAL A 24 12.35 -11.97 12.29
CA VAL A 24 13.79 -11.85 12.04
C VAL A 24 14.07 -11.54 10.57
N GLY A 25 13.37 -12.20 9.64
CA GLY A 25 13.51 -11.93 8.21
C GLY A 25 13.03 -10.52 7.81
N ILE A 26 11.99 -9.98 8.45
CA ILE A 26 11.55 -8.58 8.27
C ILE A 26 12.63 -7.62 8.78
N ALA A 27 13.22 -7.87 9.94
CA ALA A 27 14.34 -7.06 10.45
C ALA A 27 15.56 -7.11 9.51
N ALA A 28 15.89 -8.29 8.96
CA ALA A 28 16.96 -8.45 7.98
C ALA A 28 16.66 -7.70 6.67
N THR A 29 15.40 -7.70 6.22
CA THR A 29 14.93 -6.92 5.07
C THR A 29 15.17 -5.43 5.29
N TYR A 30 14.79 -4.93 6.47
CA TYR A 30 15.00 -3.53 6.84
C TYR A 30 16.49 -3.16 6.87
N ALA A 31 17.32 -3.99 7.52
CA ALA A 31 18.77 -3.76 7.60
C ALA A 31 19.45 -3.77 6.22
N ALA A 32 19.07 -4.71 5.34
CA ALA A 32 19.59 -4.78 3.98
C ALA A 32 19.18 -3.56 3.15
N ASN A 33 17.93 -3.11 3.27
CA ASN A 33 17.47 -1.91 2.59
C ASN A 33 18.17 -0.64 3.09
N GLN A 34 18.41 -0.51 4.40
CA GLN A 34 19.19 0.58 4.97
C GLN A 34 20.61 0.65 4.38
N LYS A 35 21.29 -0.50 4.27
CA LYS A 35 22.61 -0.58 3.61
C LYS A 35 22.55 -0.18 2.13
N SER A 36 21.52 -0.62 1.41
CA SER A 36 21.35 -0.26 0.00
C SER A 36 21.11 1.24 -0.20
N VAL A 37 20.35 1.88 0.69
CA VAL A 37 20.05 3.33 0.66
C VAL A 37 21.28 4.17 1.03
N ALA A 38 22.13 3.69 1.95
CA ALA A 38 23.36 4.37 2.32
C ALA A 38 24.38 4.44 1.16
N ILE A 39 24.31 3.52 0.19
CA ILE A 39 25.13 3.55 -1.01
C ILE A 39 24.42 4.41 -2.07
N GLN A 40 24.78 5.69 -2.13
CA GLN A 40 24.17 6.67 -3.03
C GLN A 40 24.88 6.75 -4.39
N GLY A 41 26.20 6.54 -4.43
CA GLY A 41 27.03 6.70 -5.62
C GLY A 41 27.40 8.17 -5.89
N PRO A 42 27.83 8.50 -7.12
CA PRO A 42 28.16 9.88 -7.51
C PRO A 42 26.89 10.76 -7.54
N GLY A 43 26.99 12.00 -7.07
CA GLY A 43 25.84 12.88 -6.85
C GLY A 43 26.01 14.31 -7.36
N ALA A 44 27.08 14.98 -6.93
CA ALA A 44 27.38 16.38 -7.28
C ALA A 44 28.69 16.46 -8.07
N LEU A 45 28.78 17.35 -9.05
CA LEU A 45 29.90 17.44 -9.99
C LEU A 45 30.21 18.90 -10.31
N GLN A 46 31.49 19.29 -10.20
CA GLN A 46 31.92 20.62 -10.62
C GLN A 46 33.33 20.58 -11.19
N ALA A 47 33.52 21.18 -12.37
CA ALA A 47 34.83 21.55 -12.87
C ALA A 47 35.35 22.75 -12.05
N ILE A 48 36.44 22.54 -11.31
CA ILE A 48 37.00 23.52 -10.38
C ILE A 48 37.93 24.49 -11.10
N ASP A 49 38.70 23.94 -12.04
CA ASP A 49 39.61 24.62 -12.96
C ASP A 49 39.82 23.72 -14.20
N GLU A 50 40.79 24.04 -15.05
CA GLU A 50 41.08 23.31 -16.30
C GLU A 50 41.61 21.89 -16.08
N ASN A 51 42.10 21.57 -14.88
CA ASN A 51 42.76 20.29 -14.58
C ASN A 51 42.12 19.51 -13.44
N THR A 52 41.15 20.09 -12.73
CA THR A 52 40.59 19.52 -11.51
C THR A 52 39.06 19.48 -11.58
N VAL A 53 38.52 18.31 -11.29
CA VAL A 53 37.08 18.07 -11.09
C VAL A 53 36.85 17.64 -9.64
N TRP A 54 35.83 18.21 -9.00
CA TRP A 54 35.31 17.67 -7.75
C TRP A 54 34.04 16.87 -8.00
N LEU A 55 33.97 15.71 -7.35
CA LEU A 55 32.86 14.77 -7.47
C LEU A 55 32.41 14.34 -6.07
N GLY A 56 31.17 14.64 -5.71
CA GLY A 56 30.51 14.10 -4.52
C GLY A 56 30.14 12.64 -4.74
N VAL A 57 30.58 11.75 -3.86
CA VAL A 57 30.34 10.29 -3.93
C VAL A 57 29.99 9.77 -2.54
N ASN A 58 28.74 9.34 -2.34
CA ASN A 58 28.21 9.07 -0.99
C ASN A 58 28.48 10.29 -0.06
N GLU A 59 29.09 10.05 1.10
CA GLU A 59 29.50 11.09 2.06
C GLU A 59 30.90 11.65 1.81
N ASP A 60 31.50 11.41 0.64
CA ASP A 60 32.85 11.89 0.30
C ASP A 60 32.83 12.92 -0.82
N LEU A 61 33.83 13.82 -0.80
CA LEU A 61 34.24 14.66 -1.92
C LEU A 61 35.52 14.12 -2.51
N TRP A 62 35.49 13.67 -3.76
CA TRP A 62 36.67 13.21 -4.49
C TRP A 62 37.24 14.34 -5.33
N ILE A 63 38.57 14.50 -5.27
CA ILE A 63 39.31 15.44 -6.11
C ILE A 63 39.96 14.62 -7.22
N LEU A 64 39.54 14.87 -8.46
CA LEU A 64 39.96 14.15 -9.65
C LEU A 64 40.80 15.07 -10.54
N ASP A 65 41.91 14.56 -11.07
CA ASP A 65 42.69 15.27 -12.08
C ASP A 65 42.05 15.19 -13.48
N ARG A 66 42.73 15.77 -14.47
CA ARG A 66 42.30 15.82 -15.87
C ARG A 66 42.06 14.45 -16.51
N GLU A 67 42.81 13.44 -16.09
CA GLU A 67 42.61 12.06 -16.56
C GLU A 67 41.60 11.29 -15.70
N GLY A 68 41.04 11.93 -14.67
CA GLY A 68 40.09 11.33 -13.75
C GLY A 68 40.74 10.45 -12.69
N ARG A 69 42.04 10.61 -12.40
CA ARG A 69 42.69 9.93 -11.26
C ARG A 69 42.37 10.67 -9.97
N ARG A 70 42.12 9.93 -8.90
CA ARG A 70 41.84 10.52 -7.59
C ARG A 70 43.12 11.03 -6.93
N LYS A 71 43.25 12.36 -6.83
CA LYS A 71 44.35 13.05 -6.15
C LYS A 71 44.12 13.24 -4.65
N GLY A 72 42.86 13.29 -4.24
CA GLY A 72 42.52 13.46 -2.84
C GLY A 72 41.06 13.17 -2.54
N GLN A 73 40.75 13.13 -1.24
CA GLN A 73 39.43 12.88 -0.71
C GLN A 73 39.25 13.69 0.58
N ARG A 74 38.03 14.17 0.81
CA ARG A 74 37.55 14.68 2.10
C ARG A 74 36.18 14.09 2.39
N THR A 75 35.92 13.80 3.66
CA THR A 75 34.57 13.41 4.06
C THR A 75 33.68 14.64 4.22
N ALA A 76 32.37 14.48 4.06
CA ALA A 76 31.39 15.52 4.30
C ALA A 76 31.51 16.07 5.74
N ARG A 77 31.81 15.19 6.71
CA ARG A 77 32.03 15.56 8.11
C ARG A 77 33.24 16.47 8.30
N GLU A 78 34.37 16.18 7.63
CA GLU A 78 35.55 17.06 7.64
C GLU A 78 35.25 18.44 7.07
N LEU A 79 34.31 18.52 6.13
CA LEU A 79 33.84 19.76 5.51
C LEU A 79 32.72 20.44 6.32
N GLY A 80 32.28 19.86 7.44
CA GLY A 80 31.28 20.45 8.33
C GLY A 80 29.83 20.11 8.01
N PHE A 81 29.58 18.99 7.32
CA PHE A 81 28.24 18.49 6.98
C PHE A 81 27.91 17.20 7.73
N SER A 82 26.62 16.98 7.97
CA SER A 82 26.09 15.75 8.56
C SER A 82 25.67 14.72 7.51
N GLU A 83 25.47 15.15 6.27
CA GLU A 83 25.06 14.34 5.12
C GLU A 83 25.93 14.60 3.87
N ALA A 84 25.71 13.79 2.83
CA ALA A 84 26.35 13.90 1.52
C ALA A 84 26.27 15.31 0.91
N ILE A 85 27.36 15.72 0.25
CA ILE A 85 27.40 16.99 -0.48
C ILE A 85 26.45 16.91 -1.67
N SER A 86 25.61 17.92 -1.79
CA SER A 86 24.53 17.99 -2.78
C SER A 86 24.76 19.01 -3.89
N ASN A 87 25.51 20.08 -3.62
CA ASN A 87 25.92 21.05 -4.63
C ASN A 87 27.37 21.46 -4.39
N ILE A 88 28.11 21.65 -5.48
CA ILE A 88 29.46 22.20 -5.51
C ILE A 88 29.43 23.37 -6.49
N VAL A 89 29.59 24.59 -6.02
CA VAL A 89 29.45 25.79 -6.87
C VAL A 89 30.71 26.64 -6.77
N LEU A 90 31.19 27.13 -7.91
CA LEU A 90 32.31 28.07 -7.93
C LEU A 90 31.93 29.38 -7.24
N ALA A 91 32.82 29.90 -6.40
CA ALA A 91 32.67 31.19 -5.75
C ALA A 91 33.88 32.10 -6.07
N PRO A 92 33.75 33.43 -5.89
CA PRO A 92 34.84 34.37 -6.14
C PRO A 92 36.10 34.08 -5.31
N GLN A 93 37.22 34.70 -5.68
CA GLN A 93 38.48 34.69 -4.88
C GLN A 93 39.06 33.28 -4.66
N GLY A 94 38.93 32.38 -5.63
CA GLY A 94 39.48 31.04 -5.50
C GLY A 94 38.70 30.13 -4.55
N GLN A 95 37.44 30.44 -4.27
CA GLN A 95 36.60 29.71 -3.32
C GLN A 95 35.57 28.81 -4.02
N ALA A 96 34.98 27.89 -3.28
CA ALA A 96 33.81 27.15 -3.67
C ALA A 96 32.77 27.17 -2.54
N LEU A 97 31.50 27.19 -2.90
CA LEU A 97 30.38 27.05 -1.99
C LEU A 97 29.88 25.61 -2.06
N LEU A 98 29.86 24.94 -0.91
CA LEU A 98 29.36 23.57 -0.75
C LEU A 98 28.06 23.61 0.05
N THR A 99 27.12 22.73 -0.32
CA THR A 99 25.87 22.54 0.44
C THR A 99 25.51 21.07 0.56
N SER A 100 24.75 20.75 1.60
CA SER A 100 24.10 19.44 1.79
C SER A 100 22.59 19.64 1.95
N ARG A 101 21.78 18.66 1.53
CA ARG A 101 20.31 18.78 1.59
C ARG A 101 19.77 18.74 3.03
N GLY A 102 20.43 18.01 3.93
CA GLY A 102 20.04 17.90 5.33
C GLY A 102 20.55 19.03 6.23
N ASP A 103 21.56 19.79 5.78
CA ASP A 103 22.20 20.82 6.59
C ASP A 103 21.67 22.23 6.27
N LEU A 104 21.43 23.03 7.32
CA LEU A 104 20.93 24.41 7.18
C LEU A 104 22.01 25.42 6.81
N ALA A 105 23.28 25.07 7.07
CA ALA A 105 24.42 25.93 6.82
C ALA A 105 25.13 25.54 5.53
N TRP A 106 25.66 26.53 4.83
CA TRP A 106 26.52 26.35 3.67
C TRP A 106 27.97 26.60 4.05
N GLN A 107 28.89 25.88 3.40
CA GLN A 107 30.31 25.95 3.72
C GLN A 107 31.04 26.56 2.54
N VAL A 108 31.79 27.64 2.79
CA VAL A 108 32.69 28.22 1.81
C VAL A 108 34.08 27.70 2.09
N VAL A 109 34.69 27.08 1.08
CA VAL A 109 36.02 26.47 1.17
C VAL A 109 36.96 27.08 0.13
N GLU A 110 38.25 27.05 0.40
CA GLU A 110 39.27 27.37 -0.59
C GLU A 110 39.43 26.22 -1.59
N ARG A 111 39.47 26.52 -2.89
CA ARG A 111 39.57 25.49 -3.95
C ARG A 111 40.91 24.74 -3.93
N ALA A 112 41.99 25.40 -3.53
CA ALA A 112 43.32 24.78 -3.52
C ALA A 112 43.51 23.77 -2.37
N THR A 113 42.93 24.04 -1.20
CA THR A 113 43.24 23.31 0.04
C THR A 113 42.05 22.58 0.65
N LEU A 114 40.82 22.89 0.19
CA LEU A 114 39.56 22.55 0.86
C LEU A 114 39.45 23.10 2.29
N ALA A 115 40.31 24.05 2.69
CA ALA A 115 40.21 24.69 3.99
C ALA A 115 38.92 25.51 4.07
N ARG A 116 38.18 25.35 5.18
CA ARG A 116 36.98 26.13 5.43
C ARG A 116 37.35 27.60 5.65
N VAL A 117 36.82 28.46 4.79
CA VAL A 117 36.96 29.92 4.87
C VAL A 117 35.90 30.50 5.79
N ARG A 118 34.62 30.14 5.58
CA ARG A 118 33.50 30.61 6.41
C ARG A 118 32.28 29.69 6.28
N THR A 119 31.38 29.84 7.24
CA THR A 119 30.05 29.21 7.24
C THR A 119 28.99 30.27 6.96
N ILE A 120 28.07 30.00 6.04
CA ILE A 120 26.93 30.86 5.74
C ILE A 120 25.68 30.21 6.33
N THR A 121 24.89 30.95 7.11
CA THR A 121 23.56 30.53 7.56
C THR A 121 22.53 31.40 6.86
N PRO A 122 21.91 30.94 5.76
CA PRO A 122 21.03 31.77 4.96
C PRO A 122 19.80 32.20 5.76
N GLN A 123 19.47 33.49 5.67
CA GLN A 123 18.32 34.10 6.32
C GLN A 123 17.08 33.90 5.44
N TRP A 124 16.53 32.70 5.47
CA TRP A 124 15.34 32.35 4.67
C TRP A 124 14.14 33.25 5.05
N PRO A 125 13.38 33.74 4.07
CA PRO A 125 12.07 34.35 4.32
C PRO A 125 11.17 33.41 5.14
N SER A 126 10.32 33.96 6.02
CA SER A 126 9.52 33.17 6.97
C SER A 126 8.62 32.14 6.28
N ASP A 127 8.12 32.45 5.09
CA ASP A 127 7.30 31.55 4.26
C ASP A 127 8.10 30.42 3.57
N PHE A 128 9.43 30.46 3.66
CA PHE A 128 10.34 29.42 3.15
C PHE A 128 11.01 28.59 4.24
N VAL A 129 10.89 28.98 5.51
CA VAL A 129 11.50 28.23 6.63
C VAL A 129 10.95 26.80 6.68
N ASP A 130 9.68 26.53 6.41
CA ASP A 130 9.16 25.15 6.50
C ASP A 130 9.26 24.34 5.19
N ASN A 131 9.91 24.89 4.15
CA ASN A 131 10.06 24.20 2.87
C ASN A 131 11.13 23.10 2.95
N TYR A 132 10.74 21.86 2.63
CA TYR A 132 11.58 20.65 2.77
C TYR A 132 12.73 20.53 1.73
N LEU A 133 12.90 21.50 0.83
CA LEU A 133 13.92 21.47 -0.22
C LEU A 133 14.35 22.92 -0.51
N ARG A 134 14.92 23.57 0.50
CA ARG A 134 15.18 25.02 0.48
C ARG A 134 16.21 25.39 -0.60
N ALA A 135 17.22 24.55 -0.83
CA ALA A 135 18.20 24.75 -1.89
C ALA A 135 18.33 23.46 -2.72
N ILE A 136 17.82 23.46 -3.96
CA ILE A 136 18.04 22.34 -4.88
C ILE A 136 19.20 22.65 -5.83
N HIS A 137 19.18 23.84 -6.44
CA HIS A 137 20.24 24.34 -7.33
C HIS A 137 20.69 25.71 -6.85
N LEU A 138 21.99 25.98 -6.93
CA LEU A 138 22.59 27.23 -6.47
C LEU A 138 23.59 27.76 -7.51
N ALA A 139 23.68 29.08 -7.60
CA ALA A 139 24.71 29.75 -8.38
C ALA A 139 25.27 30.94 -7.60
N VAL A 140 26.55 31.26 -7.78
CA VAL A 140 27.21 32.40 -7.16
C VAL A 140 27.70 33.35 -8.24
N ALA A 141 27.40 34.64 -8.08
CA ALA A 141 27.87 35.70 -8.97
C ALA A 141 29.28 36.19 -8.56
N PRO A 142 30.02 36.90 -9.45
CA PRO A 142 31.35 37.43 -9.16
C PRO A 142 31.42 38.36 -7.94
N ASP A 143 30.33 39.03 -7.57
CA ASP A 143 30.23 39.89 -6.38
C ASP A 143 30.00 39.08 -5.08
N GLY A 144 29.81 37.76 -5.20
CA GLY A 144 29.52 36.84 -4.11
C GLY A 144 28.03 36.72 -3.78
N SER A 145 27.13 37.39 -4.51
CA SER A 145 25.69 37.18 -4.36
C SER A 145 25.33 35.73 -4.74
N ILE A 146 24.36 35.14 -4.05
CA ILE A 146 24.01 33.72 -4.16
C ILE A 146 22.54 33.62 -4.56
N ALA A 147 22.27 33.07 -5.75
CA ALA A 147 20.92 32.72 -6.16
C ALA A 147 20.62 31.26 -5.85
N VAL A 148 19.39 30.98 -5.43
CA VAL A 148 18.93 29.63 -5.06
C VAL A 148 17.60 29.32 -5.71
N GLY A 149 17.58 28.23 -6.50
CA GLY A 149 16.37 27.60 -7.00
C GLY A 149 15.76 26.74 -5.91
N THR A 150 14.52 27.04 -5.54
CA THR A 150 13.78 26.29 -4.53
C THR A 150 12.89 25.25 -5.20
N GLY A 151 12.86 24.03 -4.66
CA GLY A 151 12.03 22.97 -5.23
C GLY A 151 10.54 23.24 -5.05
N GLY A 152 10.07 23.00 -3.83
CA GLY A 152 8.66 23.23 -3.49
C GLY A 152 8.27 24.71 -3.44
N GLY A 153 9.22 25.63 -3.24
CA GLY A 153 8.89 27.05 -3.18
C GLY A 153 8.54 27.69 -4.53
N HIS A 154 8.79 26.99 -5.64
CA HIS A 154 8.53 27.45 -7.01
C HIS A 154 9.05 28.87 -7.28
N ALA A 155 10.22 29.18 -6.72
CA ALA A 155 10.83 30.49 -6.79
C ALA A 155 12.36 30.39 -6.84
N VAL A 156 12.98 31.44 -7.37
CA VAL A 156 14.39 31.74 -7.17
C VAL A 156 14.51 32.83 -6.10
N LEU A 157 15.39 32.61 -5.13
CA LEU A 157 15.72 33.56 -4.06
C LEU A 157 17.15 34.07 -4.26
N LEU A 158 17.38 35.34 -3.95
CA LEU A 158 18.70 35.97 -3.98
C LEU A 158 19.14 36.32 -2.57
N PHE A 159 20.36 35.93 -2.24
CA PHE A 159 21.06 36.27 -1.00
C PHE A 159 22.34 37.04 -1.33
N ASP A 160 22.83 37.83 -0.38
CA ASP A 160 24.20 38.33 -0.47
C ASP A 160 25.24 37.28 -0.04
N ARG A 161 26.51 37.66 -0.08
CA ARG A 161 27.66 36.79 0.26
C ARG A 161 27.69 36.37 1.73
N GLU A 162 26.95 37.06 2.60
CA GLU A 162 26.76 36.73 4.03
C GLU A 162 25.51 35.88 4.28
N GLY A 163 24.69 35.62 3.25
CA GLY A 163 23.45 34.86 3.36
C GLY A 163 22.24 35.68 3.79
N ARG A 164 22.28 37.02 3.71
CA ARG A 164 21.10 37.86 3.96
C ARG A 164 20.21 37.88 2.73
N PHE A 165 18.90 37.69 2.92
CA PHE A 165 17.93 37.70 1.84
C PHE A 165 17.82 39.09 1.19
N LYS A 166 17.80 39.14 -0.15
CA LYS A 166 17.73 40.38 -0.95
C LYS A 166 16.46 40.47 -1.78
N ALA A 167 16.14 39.42 -2.54
CA ALA A 167 15.06 39.46 -3.52
C ALA A 167 14.51 38.06 -3.80
N ARG A 168 13.32 37.99 -4.39
CA ARG A 168 12.70 36.77 -4.90
C ARG A 168 11.95 37.02 -6.19
N THR A 169 11.84 36.01 -7.03
CA THR A 169 10.98 36.04 -8.21
C THR A 169 9.50 36.19 -7.84
N ALA A 170 8.69 36.79 -8.71
CA ALA A 170 7.27 36.98 -8.49
C ALA A 170 6.52 35.62 -8.34
N PRO A 171 5.45 35.54 -7.53
CA PRO A 171 4.61 34.34 -7.44
C PRO A 171 4.09 33.90 -8.82
N GLY A 172 4.09 32.59 -9.07
CA GLY A 172 3.61 32.02 -10.33
C GLY A 172 4.61 32.04 -11.50
N THR A 173 5.82 32.63 -11.29
CA THR A 173 6.90 32.63 -12.30
C THR A 173 7.24 31.21 -12.73
N TYR A 174 7.34 30.25 -11.79
CA TYR A 174 7.73 28.87 -12.10
C TYR A 174 6.64 27.86 -11.79
N ARG A 175 6.69 26.73 -12.51
CA ARG A 175 6.17 25.45 -12.04
C ARG A 175 7.37 24.51 -11.87
N PHE A 176 8.06 24.69 -10.74
CA PHE A 176 9.41 24.19 -10.42
C PHE A 176 10.56 24.83 -11.22
N THR A 177 11.74 24.89 -10.60
CA THR A 177 13.00 25.32 -11.22
C THR A 177 14.11 24.36 -10.81
N ASN A 178 14.60 23.57 -11.76
CA ASN A 178 15.60 22.53 -11.54
C ASN A 178 16.95 22.82 -12.23
N GLY A 179 17.23 24.07 -12.57
CA GLY A 179 18.50 24.49 -13.12
C GLY A 179 18.71 25.97 -12.83
N LEU A 180 19.94 26.34 -12.49
CA LEU A 180 20.29 27.72 -12.13
C LEU A 180 21.79 27.96 -12.36
N TRP A 181 22.13 28.97 -13.16
CA TRP A 181 23.52 29.37 -13.35
C TRP A 181 23.65 30.89 -13.52
N TRP A 182 24.86 31.40 -13.31
CA TRP A 182 25.19 32.80 -13.53
C TRP A 182 25.74 33.04 -14.94
N SER A 183 25.39 34.18 -15.53
CA SER A 183 26.01 34.72 -16.74
C SER A 183 26.27 36.23 -16.58
N SER A 184 27.05 36.82 -17.49
CA SER A 184 27.27 38.28 -17.49
C SER A 184 25.98 39.10 -17.68
N GLU A 185 24.91 38.50 -18.24
CA GLU A 185 23.62 39.17 -18.47
C GLU A 185 22.66 39.10 -17.27
N GLY A 186 22.92 38.19 -16.32
CA GLY A 186 22.07 37.88 -15.18
C GLY A 186 21.98 36.39 -14.86
N TRP A 187 20.95 36.01 -14.10
CA TRP A 187 20.73 34.62 -13.66
C TRP A 187 19.88 33.86 -14.67
N TRP A 188 20.36 32.73 -15.15
CA TRP A 188 19.57 31.84 -15.99
C TRP A 188 18.99 30.70 -15.18
N THR A 189 17.77 30.29 -15.51
CA THR A 189 17.03 29.27 -14.76
C THR A 189 15.99 28.58 -15.64
N THR A 190 15.58 27.37 -15.23
CA THR A 190 14.56 26.58 -15.92
C THR A 190 13.17 26.82 -15.31
N ASP A 191 12.13 26.94 -16.15
CA ASP A 191 10.74 26.65 -15.75
C ASP A 191 10.43 25.21 -16.12
N THR A 192 10.65 24.32 -15.15
CA THR A 192 10.78 22.88 -15.37
C THR A 192 9.55 22.25 -15.99
N ASN A 193 8.35 22.59 -15.50
CA ASN A 193 7.10 22.00 -15.98
C ASN A 193 6.36 22.87 -17.00
N ARG A 194 6.89 24.05 -17.35
CA ARG A 194 6.41 24.85 -18.51
C ARG A 194 7.39 24.88 -19.67
N PHE A 195 8.52 24.19 -19.54
CA PHE A 195 9.50 23.93 -20.58
C PHE A 195 10.07 25.22 -21.17
N ALA A 196 10.60 26.09 -20.30
CA ALA A 196 11.22 27.34 -20.71
C ALA A 196 12.54 27.59 -19.97
N LEU A 197 13.37 28.46 -20.54
CA LEU A 197 14.49 29.10 -19.84
C LEU A 197 14.14 30.56 -19.58
N HIS A 198 14.42 31.04 -18.38
CA HIS A 198 14.30 32.45 -18.02
C HIS A 198 15.69 33.04 -17.75
N LEU A 199 15.93 34.22 -18.29
CA LEU A 199 16.99 35.12 -17.83
C LEU A 199 16.38 36.12 -16.87
N LEU A 200 16.93 36.20 -15.67
CA LEU A 200 16.50 37.10 -14.61
C LEU A 200 17.50 38.25 -14.46
N ASP A 201 16.98 39.41 -14.10
CA ASP A 201 17.78 40.54 -13.66
C ASP A 201 18.66 40.17 -12.46
N ALA A 202 19.91 40.62 -12.49
CA ALA A 202 20.93 40.26 -11.51
C ALA A 202 20.55 40.68 -10.08
N SER A 203 19.82 41.77 -9.92
CA SER A 203 19.53 42.40 -8.62
C SER A 203 18.10 42.20 -8.14
N THR A 204 17.14 42.28 -9.05
CA THR A 204 15.70 42.24 -8.74
C THR A 204 15.07 40.87 -8.97
N LEU A 205 15.74 39.97 -9.69
CA LEU A 205 15.19 38.71 -10.18
C LEU A 205 13.93 38.86 -11.08
N ALA A 206 13.69 40.04 -11.66
CA ALA A 206 12.65 40.23 -12.66
C ALA A 206 13.02 39.48 -13.96
N VAL A 207 12.03 38.83 -14.62
CA VAL A 207 12.27 38.12 -15.88
C VAL A 207 12.58 39.13 -16.99
N LYS A 208 13.79 39.06 -17.54
CA LYS A 208 14.26 39.89 -18.66
C LYS A 208 13.99 39.24 -20.00
N LYS A 209 14.12 37.91 -20.08
CA LYS A 209 13.97 37.14 -21.32
C LYS A 209 13.45 35.75 -21.01
N THR A 210 12.65 35.23 -21.94
CA THR A 210 12.14 33.85 -21.90
C THR A 210 12.45 33.16 -23.21
N ILE A 211 13.01 31.95 -23.15
CA ILE A 211 13.17 31.04 -24.29
C ILE A 211 12.20 29.88 -24.07
N GLY A 212 11.11 29.85 -24.84
CA GLY A 212 10.20 28.70 -24.85
C GLY A 212 10.84 27.54 -25.60
N LEU A 213 10.91 26.37 -24.97
CA LEU A 213 11.57 25.22 -25.58
C LEU A 213 10.60 24.44 -26.46
N ARG A 214 11.06 24.05 -27.66
CA ARG A 214 10.29 23.15 -28.52
C ARG A 214 10.14 21.76 -27.86
N PRO A 215 9.10 20.99 -28.22
CA PRO A 215 8.86 19.68 -27.60
C PRO A 215 10.08 18.76 -27.68
N ALA A 216 10.36 18.11 -26.55
CA ALA A 216 11.49 17.22 -26.32
C ALA A 216 11.37 15.89 -27.10
N PRO A 217 12.37 14.99 -27.03
CA PRO A 217 12.19 13.58 -27.38
C PRO A 217 10.96 13.00 -26.66
N ALA A 218 10.21 12.14 -27.36
CA ALA A 218 8.98 11.54 -26.82
C ALA A 218 9.25 10.83 -25.49
N GLY A 219 8.46 11.15 -24.46
CA GLY A 219 8.56 10.54 -23.13
C GLY A 219 9.42 11.28 -22.10
N TYR A 220 10.11 12.36 -22.47
CA TYR A 220 11.01 13.12 -21.57
C TYR A 220 10.66 14.62 -21.49
N PRO A 221 9.45 14.98 -21.04
CA PRO A 221 8.97 16.35 -21.15
C PRO A 221 9.67 17.31 -20.18
N TYR A 222 10.07 16.85 -18.99
CA TYR A 222 10.50 17.74 -17.90
C TYR A 222 11.96 18.18 -18.03
N LEU A 223 12.29 19.34 -17.45
CA LEU A 223 13.66 19.85 -17.37
C LEU A 223 14.30 19.50 -16.01
N GLY A 224 15.51 18.96 -16.03
CA GLY A 224 16.35 18.82 -14.84
C GLY A 224 17.49 19.85 -14.83
N GLU A 225 18.67 19.40 -14.39
CA GLU A 225 19.91 20.17 -14.31
C GLU A 225 20.21 20.94 -15.60
N ALA A 226 20.72 22.16 -15.46
CA ALA A 226 21.05 23.03 -16.58
C ALA A 226 22.24 23.94 -16.26
N ILE A 227 23.15 24.10 -17.23
CA ILE A 227 24.34 24.95 -17.16
C ILE A 227 24.50 25.75 -18.45
N ALA A 228 25.33 26.80 -18.43
CA ALA A 228 25.77 27.46 -19.65
C ALA A 228 26.44 26.45 -20.60
N SER A 229 26.07 26.46 -21.88
CA SER A 229 26.66 25.54 -22.85
C SER A 229 28.03 26.00 -23.33
N GLN A 230 28.93 25.05 -23.57
CA GLN A 230 30.15 25.22 -24.35
C GLN A 230 30.14 24.31 -25.60
N GLY A 231 28.96 23.80 -25.98
CA GLY A 231 28.78 22.93 -27.13
C GLY A 231 29.03 23.66 -28.45
N LEU A 232 29.33 22.89 -29.50
CA LEU A 232 29.59 23.47 -30.81
C LEU A 232 28.33 24.12 -31.41
N PRO A 233 28.48 25.22 -32.18
CA PRO A 233 27.38 25.81 -32.93
C PRO A 233 26.70 24.81 -33.87
N LEU A 234 25.44 25.07 -34.21
CA LEU A 234 24.74 24.31 -35.25
C LEU A 234 25.46 24.50 -36.60
N PRO A 235 25.84 23.41 -37.30
CA PRO A 235 26.53 23.52 -38.59
C PRO A 235 25.73 24.30 -39.64
N ALA A 236 24.40 24.17 -39.64
CA ALA A 236 23.52 24.77 -40.63
C ALA A 236 23.30 26.29 -40.42
N THR A 237 23.31 26.77 -39.18
CA THR A 237 22.95 28.16 -38.84
C THR A 237 24.09 28.96 -38.22
N GLY A 238 25.17 28.31 -37.80
CA GLY A 238 26.25 28.92 -37.03
C GLY A 238 25.83 29.37 -35.62
N GLN A 239 24.62 29.03 -35.18
CA GLN A 239 24.09 29.48 -33.91
C GLN A 239 24.71 28.69 -32.75
N SER A 240 25.30 29.39 -31.79
CA SER A 240 25.81 28.78 -30.56
C SER A 240 24.68 28.41 -29.60
N PRO A 241 24.80 27.30 -28.85
CA PRO A 241 23.87 26.94 -27.81
C PRO A 241 23.96 27.93 -26.63
N VAL A 242 22.81 28.21 -26.00
CA VAL A 242 22.70 29.06 -24.80
C VAL A 242 22.95 28.24 -23.54
N ALA A 243 22.41 27.02 -23.49
CA ALA A 243 22.45 26.16 -22.31
C ALA A 243 22.57 24.70 -22.70
N THR A 244 23.20 23.91 -21.86
CA THR A 244 23.12 22.45 -21.87
C THR A 244 22.25 22.04 -20.69
N LEU A 245 21.23 21.23 -20.90
CA LEU A 245 20.33 20.80 -19.84
C LEU A 245 19.90 19.34 -19.99
N SER A 246 19.26 18.82 -18.95
CA SER A 246 18.66 17.49 -18.95
C SER A 246 17.16 17.50 -19.25
N ARG A 247 16.72 16.60 -20.12
CA ARG A 247 15.33 16.22 -20.39
C ARG A 247 15.02 14.92 -19.70
N VAL A 248 14.03 14.88 -18.82
CA VAL A 248 13.76 13.73 -17.96
C VAL A 248 12.31 13.27 -18.00
N GLY A 249 12.09 12.00 -17.68
CA GLY A 249 10.77 11.37 -17.63
C GLY A 249 9.93 11.81 -16.42
N HIS A 250 8.74 11.20 -16.27
CA HIS A 250 7.75 11.53 -15.23
C HIS A 250 8.23 11.35 -13.78
N LEU A 251 9.31 10.59 -13.56
CA LEU A 251 9.92 10.40 -12.24
C LEU A 251 11.25 11.14 -12.12
N MET A 252 11.49 12.15 -12.97
CA MET A 252 12.77 12.82 -13.15
C MET A 252 13.90 11.90 -13.66
N GLU A 253 13.55 10.68 -14.07
CA GLU A 253 14.45 9.63 -14.55
C GLU A 253 13.66 8.70 -15.50
N PRO A 254 14.31 8.00 -16.44
CA PRO A 254 15.64 8.30 -16.99
C PRO A 254 15.60 9.58 -17.88
N GLY A 255 16.71 9.97 -18.53
CA GLY A 255 16.76 11.22 -19.30
C GLY A 255 17.81 11.36 -20.40
N HIS A 256 17.75 12.47 -21.11
CA HIS A 256 18.70 12.86 -22.17
C HIS A 256 19.35 14.22 -21.86
N LEU A 257 20.58 14.39 -22.30
CA LEU A 257 21.27 15.68 -22.32
C LEU A 257 21.00 16.37 -23.64
N VAL A 258 20.67 17.66 -23.59
CA VAL A 258 20.39 18.47 -24.77
C VAL A 258 21.08 19.81 -24.68
N ASP A 259 21.62 20.27 -25.80
CA ASP A 259 21.88 21.69 -26.01
C ASP A 259 20.58 22.40 -26.40
N VAL A 260 20.43 23.62 -25.92
CA VAL A 260 19.32 24.52 -26.22
C VAL A 260 19.85 25.76 -26.91
N PHE A 261 19.22 26.15 -28.02
CA PHE A 261 19.56 27.35 -28.77
C PHE A 261 18.59 28.49 -28.48
N ALA A 262 18.95 29.72 -28.88
CA ALA A 262 18.18 30.91 -28.55
C ALA A 262 16.76 30.94 -29.18
N ASP A 263 16.51 30.11 -30.21
CA ASP A 263 15.20 29.94 -30.85
C ASP A 263 14.35 28.81 -30.20
N GLY A 264 14.84 28.21 -29.11
CA GLY A 264 14.21 27.11 -28.39
C GLY A 264 14.38 25.73 -29.04
N SER A 265 15.10 25.63 -30.16
CA SER A 265 15.49 24.35 -30.74
C SER A 265 16.49 23.61 -29.84
N GLN A 266 16.55 22.29 -29.99
CA GLN A 266 17.33 21.41 -29.14
C GLN A 266 18.08 20.36 -29.94
N VAL A 267 19.27 19.99 -29.49
CA VAL A 267 20.07 18.88 -30.05
C VAL A 267 20.53 17.96 -28.93
N VAL A 268 20.30 16.66 -29.09
CA VAL A 268 20.56 15.63 -28.09
C VAL A 268 22.02 15.15 -28.14
N TYR A 269 22.61 14.83 -26.98
CA TYR A 269 23.95 14.24 -26.86
C TYR A 269 23.96 12.71 -26.89
N ASN A 270 23.01 12.08 -26.20
CA ASN A 270 23.02 10.64 -25.96
C ASN A 270 21.90 9.94 -26.74
N GLU A 271 22.26 8.88 -27.48
CA GLU A 271 21.31 8.04 -28.20
C GLU A 271 20.39 7.26 -27.26
N HIS A 272 20.94 6.76 -26.15
CA HIS A 272 20.22 5.99 -25.14
C HIS A 272 20.02 6.80 -23.86
N PRO A 273 18.86 6.71 -23.21
CA PRO A 273 18.58 7.48 -22.01
C PRO A 273 19.53 7.09 -20.87
N ILE A 274 20.00 8.12 -20.16
CA ILE A 274 20.82 8.01 -18.95
C ILE A 274 19.91 7.62 -17.79
N LEU A 275 20.28 6.58 -17.04
CA LEU A 275 19.40 5.94 -16.07
C LEU A 275 18.94 6.90 -14.98
N GLN A 276 19.85 7.71 -14.45
CA GLN A 276 19.55 8.73 -13.47
C GLN A 276 20.53 9.90 -13.63
N LEU A 277 20.09 10.99 -14.24
CA LEU A 277 20.93 12.16 -14.48
C LEU A 277 20.89 13.08 -13.25
N ARG A 278 22.00 13.16 -12.51
CA ARG A 278 22.06 13.93 -11.25
C ARG A 278 22.70 15.30 -11.38
N ASP A 279 23.75 15.41 -12.18
CA ASP A 279 24.51 16.65 -12.32
C ASP A 279 25.32 16.66 -13.63
N ILE A 280 25.72 17.85 -14.09
CA ILE A 280 26.47 18.07 -15.34
C ILE A 280 27.51 19.18 -15.20
N ALA A 281 28.64 19.05 -15.89
CA ALA A 281 29.66 20.08 -15.93
C ALA A 281 30.43 20.08 -17.25
N TRP A 282 30.83 21.26 -17.72
CA TRP A 282 31.82 21.38 -18.78
C TRP A 282 33.23 21.33 -18.19
N PHE A 283 34.05 20.42 -18.68
CA PHE A 283 35.44 20.22 -18.24
C PHE A 283 36.33 19.88 -19.44
N ASP A 284 37.41 20.64 -19.62
CA ASP A 284 38.36 20.46 -20.73
C ASP A 284 37.68 20.41 -22.11
N GLY A 285 36.71 21.33 -22.33
CA GLY A 285 35.93 21.38 -23.56
C GLY A 285 34.98 20.20 -23.79
N LYS A 286 34.80 19.31 -22.79
CA LYS A 286 33.92 18.14 -22.86
C LYS A 286 32.80 18.26 -21.84
N LEU A 287 31.63 17.70 -22.17
CA LEU A 287 30.51 17.63 -21.26
C LEU A 287 30.63 16.37 -20.41
N LEU A 288 30.69 16.56 -19.10
CA LEU A 288 30.60 15.49 -18.11
C LEU A 288 29.18 15.42 -17.55
N ALA A 289 28.68 14.20 -17.31
CA ALA A 289 27.37 13.99 -16.72
C ALA A 289 27.36 12.83 -15.73
N VAL A 290 26.75 13.03 -14.57
CA VAL A 290 26.63 12.01 -13.54
C VAL A 290 25.44 11.10 -13.84
N ASP A 291 25.72 9.81 -14.11
CA ASP A 291 24.74 8.73 -14.13
C ASP A 291 24.68 8.08 -12.75
N GLY A 292 23.75 8.54 -11.93
CA GLY A 292 23.60 8.20 -10.53
C GLY A 292 23.17 6.75 -10.25
N ASP A 293 22.49 6.08 -11.19
CA ASP A 293 22.10 4.67 -11.05
C ASP A 293 23.07 3.73 -11.79
N GLY A 294 23.70 4.24 -12.85
CA GLY A 294 24.82 3.59 -13.51
C GLY A 294 26.14 3.64 -12.74
N PHE A 295 26.24 4.50 -11.72
CA PHE A 295 27.45 4.77 -10.93
C PHE A 295 28.64 5.07 -11.85
N ARG A 296 28.52 6.13 -12.64
CA ARG A 296 29.57 6.54 -13.58
C ARG A 296 29.43 8.00 -13.94
N VAL A 297 30.54 8.59 -14.38
CA VAL A 297 30.54 9.92 -14.99
C VAL A 297 30.71 9.74 -16.49
N LEU A 298 29.64 9.99 -17.23
CA LEU A 298 29.64 9.96 -18.69
C LEU A 298 30.42 11.16 -19.23
N ARG A 299 31.02 10.98 -20.40
CA ARG A 299 31.79 12.03 -21.08
C ARG A 299 31.33 12.13 -22.53
N PHE A 300 31.08 13.35 -22.98
CA PHE A 300 30.70 13.65 -24.34
C PHE A 300 31.63 14.72 -24.91
N ALA A 301 32.01 14.54 -26.15
CA ALA A 301 32.74 15.55 -26.92
C ALA A 301 31.82 16.76 -27.21
N PRO A 302 32.39 17.95 -27.48
CA PRO A 302 31.60 19.16 -27.76
C PRO A 302 30.78 19.08 -29.06
N ASP A 303 31.13 18.16 -29.97
CA ASP A 303 30.33 17.79 -31.15
C ASP A 303 29.20 16.79 -30.85
N ARG A 304 29.01 16.45 -29.58
CA ARG A 304 27.96 15.59 -29.02
C ARG A 304 28.18 14.09 -29.19
N LEU A 305 29.38 13.66 -29.57
CA LEU A 305 29.72 12.25 -29.60
C LEU A 305 29.99 11.70 -28.19
N THR A 306 29.53 10.47 -27.93
CA THR A 306 29.79 9.78 -26.66
C THR A 306 31.22 9.27 -26.63
N GLU A 307 31.94 9.53 -25.55
CA GLU A 307 33.29 9.02 -25.32
C GLU A 307 33.33 7.98 -24.18
N GLU A 308 34.53 7.42 -23.92
CA GLU A 308 34.76 6.61 -22.72
C GLU A 308 34.41 7.40 -21.45
N PRO A 309 33.70 6.80 -20.47
CA PRO A 309 33.38 7.43 -19.20
C PRO A 309 34.61 8.03 -18.50
N PHE A 310 34.42 9.20 -17.88
CA PHE A 310 35.45 9.90 -17.12
C PHE A 310 35.82 9.13 -15.84
N GLY A 311 37.09 9.26 -15.44
CA GLY A 311 37.69 8.48 -14.36
C GLY A 311 38.70 7.47 -14.90
N ASP A 312 39.81 7.29 -14.20
CA ASP A 312 40.80 6.27 -14.54
C ASP A 312 40.26 4.86 -14.24
N PRO A 313 40.95 3.77 -14.65
CA PRO A 313 40.49 2.41 -14.40
C PRO A 313 40.21 2.11 -12.92
N GLN A 314 40.96 2.71 -12.00
CA GLN A 314 40.78 2.51 -10.56
C GLN A 314 39.47 3.15 -10.07
N VAL A 315 39.23 4.42 -10.41
CA VAL A 315 38.00 5.16 -10.07
C VAL A 315 36.78 4.46 -10.65
N ARG A 316 36.83 4.04 -11.92
CA ARG A 316 35.71 3.32 -12.55
C ARG A 316 35.45 1.96 -11.91
N SER A 317 36.50 1.25 -11.47
CA SER A 317 36.32 -0.02 -10.76
C SER A 317 35.69 0.17 -9.39
N LEU A 318 36.09 1.20 -8.63
CA LEU A 318 35.47 1.54 -7.34
C LEU A 318 33.98 1.87 -7.50
N MET A 319 33.64 2.67 -8.50
CA MET A 319 32.24 3.00 -8.81
C MET A 319 31.41 1.77 -9.17
N ARG A 320 31.95 0.88 -10.00
CA ARG A 320 31.30 -0.40 -10.34
C ARG A 320 31.10 -1.27 -9.11
N GLN A 321 32.11 -1.40 -8.24
CA GLN A 321 31.99 -2.19 -7.01
C GLN A 321 30.89 -1.67 -6.10
N MET A 322 30.80 -0.34 -5.89
CA MET A 322 29.72 0.25 -5.09
C MET A 322 28.34 -0.02 -5.70
N ARG A 323 28.22 -0.03 -7.03
CA ARG A 323 26.97 -0.39 -7.70
C ARG A 323 26.58 -1.85 -7.47
N GLU A 324 27.55 -2.76 -7.58
CA GLU A 324 27.37 -4.18 -7.31
C GLU A 324 26.95 -4.42 -5.85
N ASP A 325 27.58 -3.74 -4.90
CA ASP A 325 27.21 -3.78 -3.48
C ASP A 325 25.79 -3.27 -3.24
N ARG A 326 25.42 -2.13 -3.83
CA ARG A 326 24.05 -1.58 -3.75
C ARG A 326 23.03 -2.57 -4.29
N GLN A 327 23.33 -3.18 -5.43
CA GLN A 327 22.46 -4.17 -6.08
C GLN A 327 22.37 -5.46 -5.25
N PHE A 328 23.47 -5.91 -4.65
CA PHE A 328 23.49 -7.05 -3.74
C PHE A 328 22.55 -6.83 -2.55
N TRP A 329 22.72 -5.70 -1.83
CA TRP A 329 21.87 -5.38 -0.67
C TRP A 329 20.40 -5.20 -1.05
N ARG A 330 20.14 -4.52 -2.18
CA ARG A 330 18.78 -4.39 -2.72
C ARG A 330 18.16 -5.75 -3.02
N THR A 331 18.91 -6.65 -3.66
CA THR A 331 18.43 -7.99 -4.02
C THR A 331 18.19 -8.85 -2.77
N LEU A 332 19.12 -8.81 -1.81
CA LEU A 332 19.02 -9.52 -0.55
C LEU A 332 17.78 -9.08 0.24
N GLY A 333 17.58 -7.78 0.43
CA GLY A 333 16.43 -7.24 1.15
C GLY A 333 15.12 -7.50 0.41
N SER A 334 15.04 -7.05 -0.85
CA SER A 334 13.78 -7.00 -1.59
C SER A 334 13.29 -8.35 -2.15
N ARG A 335 14.20 -9.27 -2.51
CA ARG A 335 13.84 -10.54 -3.14
C ARG A 335 13.96 -11.73 -2.20
N TYR A 336 15.08 -11.86 -1.47
CA TYR A 336 15.33 -13.07 -0.68
C TYR A 336 14.76 -12.97 0.73
N ALA A 337 15.14 -11.95 1.50
CA ALA A 337 14.71 -11.78 2.88
C ALA A 337 13.20 -11.56 2.97
N PHE A 338 12.65 -10.70 2.10
CA PHE A 338 11.22 -10.44 2.06
C PHE A 338 10.39 -11.68 1.67
N LEU A 339 10.75 -12.39 0.59
CA LEU A 339 10.02 -13.58 0.13
C LEU A 339 10.05 -14.68 1.20
N LEU A 340 11.23 -14.95 1.78
CA LEU A 340 11.36 -15.94 2.84
C LEU A 340 10.50 -15.56 4.05
N SER A 341 10.49 -14.29 4.45
CA SER A 341 9.66 -13.80 5.56
C SER A 341 8.17 -13.98 5.28
N ALA A 342 7.72 -13.68 4.06
CA ALA A 342 6.33 -13.86 3.65
C ALA A 342 5.92 -15.34 3.67
N LEU A 343 6.78 -16.23 3.16
CA LEU A 343 6.55 -17.68 3.19
C LEU A 343 6.48 -18.22 4.62
N LEU A 344 7.40 -17.80 5.49
CA LEU A 344 7.42 -18.19 6.91
C LEU A 344 6.17 -17.68 7.66
N LEU A 345 5.73 -16.46 7.38
CA LEU A 345 4.52 -15.88 7.95
C LEU A 345 3.28 -16.70 7.54
N LEU A 346 3.14 -17.00 6.25
CA LEU A 346 2.03 -17.82 5.73
C LEU A 346 2.04 -19.23 6.31
N ALA A 347 3.22 -19.86 6.40
CA ALA A 347 3.38 -21.17 7.03
C ALA A 347 3.02 -21.14 8.52
N GLY A 348 3.44 -20.10 9.25
CA GLY A 348 3.10 -19.90 10.65
C GLY A 348 1.59 -19.72 10.88
N ILE A 349 0.92 -18.94 10.03
CA ILE A 349 -0.55 -18.79 10.05
C ILE A 349 -1.23 -20.13 9.78
N ALA A 350 -0.77 -20.89 8.77
CA ALA A 350 -1.32 -22.20 8.43
C ALA A 350 -1.17 -23.21 9.58
N ALA A 351 0.02 -23.25 10.22
CA ALA A 351 0.29 -24.06 11.39
C ALA A 351 -0.60 -23.68 12.58
N TYR A 352 -0.84 -22.38 12.80
CA TYR A 352 -1.74 -21.90 13.85
C TYR A 352 -3.21 -22.29 13.59
N VAL A 353 -3.68 -22.21 12.34
CA VAL A 353 -5.02 -22.69 11.95
C VAL A 353 -5.14 -24.20 12.16
N ARG A 354 -4.09 -24.97 11.84
CA ARG A 354 -4.03 -26.43 12.09
C ARG A 354 -4.05 -26.75 13.59
N HIS A 355 -3.30 -26.02 14.40
CA HIS A 355 -3.34 -26.09 15.86
C HIS A 355 -4.78 -25.94 16.39
N LYS A 356 -5.51 -24.90 15.96
CA LYS A 356 -6.90 -24.68 16.38
C LYS A 356 -7.82 -25.86 16.05
N LYS A 357 -7.63 -26.48 14.88
CA LYS A 357 -8.41 -27.66 14.46
C LYS A 357 -8.11 -28.89 15.31
N LEU A 358 -6.83 -29.11 15.66
CA LEU A 358 -6.41 -30.24 16.49
C LEU A 358 -6.90 -30.06 17.93
N ALA A 359 -6.74 -28.87 18.51
CA ALA A 359 -7.22 -28.56 19.86
C ALA A 359 -8.74 -28.76 20.00
N ALA A 360 -9.52 -28.37 18.97
CA ALA A 360 -10.96 -28.61 18.95
C ALA A 360 -11.31 -30.11 18.92
N ARG A 361 -10.53 -30.94 18.21
CA ARG A 361 -10.72 -32.40 18.17
C ARG A 361 -10.39 -33.07 19.49
N GLU A 362 -9.29 -32.66 20.13
CA GLU A 362 -8.91 -33.15 21.46
C GLU A 362 -10.01 -32.86 22.49
N LEU A 363 -10.61 -31.66 22.43
CA LEU A 363 -11.72 -31.26 23.31
C LEU A 363 -13.00 -32.07 23.07
N ILE A 364 -13.33 -32.41 21.82
CA ILE A 364 -14.47 -33.27 21.47
C ILE A 364 -14.24 -34.70 22.00
N ALA A 365 -13.06 -35.26 21.77
CA ALA A 365 -12.71 -36.61 22.22
C ALA A 365 -12.76 -36.73 23.76
N ALA A 366 -12.35 -35.69 24.48
CA ALA A 366 -12.45 -35.64 25.95
C ALA A 366 -13.90 -35.64 26.46
N ARG A 367 -14.87 -35.13 25.69
CA ARG A 367 -16.30 -35.12 26.05
C ARG A 367 -17.04 -36.40 25.69
N GLU A 368 -16.70 -37.02 24.56
CA GLU A 368 -17.35 -38.26 24.10
C GLU A 368 -17.00 -39.49 24.98
N GLY A 369 -15.99 -39.38 25.86
CA GLY A 369 -15.69 -40.38 26.91
C GLY A 369 -16.76 -40.57 28.00
N GLY A 370 -17.88 -39.83 27.94
CA GLY A 370 -18.98 -39.93 28.92
C GLY A 370 -20.39 -40.17 28.36
N GLN A 371 -20.64 -40.09 27.04
CA GLN A 371 -21.98 -40.30 26.48
C GLN A 371 -21.95 -40.95 25.09
N ALA A 372 -22.70 -42.04 24.95
CA ALA A 372 -22.80 -42.84 23.73
C ALA A 372 -23.40 -42.06 22.54
N ALA A 373 -22.87 -42.37 21.37
CA ALA A 373 -22.95 -41.60 20.14
C ALA A 373 -24.33 -41.59 19.45
N ALA A 374 -24.81 -40.39 19.11
CA ALA A 374 -25.67 -40.22 17.94
C ALA A 374 -24.79 -40.29 16.68
N GLN A 375 -25.14 -41.21 15.77
CA GLN A 375 -24.47 -41.57 14.51
C GLN A 375 -23.68 -40.41 13.85
N ALA A 376 -22.36 -40.44 13.97
CA ALA A 376 -21.47 -39.61 13.14
C ALA A 376 -21.16 -40.38 11.85
N ALA A 377 -21.44 -39.79 10.69
CA ALA A 377 -20.97 -40.33 9.42
C ALA A 377 -19.43 -40.46 9.45
N PRO A 378 -18.83 -41.52 8.86
CA PRO A 378 -17.39 -41.72 8.88
C PRO A 378 -16.65 -40.49 8.31
N LEU A 379 -15.62 -40.02 9.01
CA LEU A 379 -14.86 -38.79 8.71
C LEU A 379 -14.40 -38.70 7.23
N ARG A 380 -14.12 -39.85 6.60
CA ARG A 380 -13.72 -39.94 5.18
C ARG A 380 -14.86 -39.57 4.23
N ASP A 381 -16.08 -40.02 4.50
CA ASP A 381 -17.25 -39.71 3.66
C ASP A 381 -17.67 -38.25 3.81
N LEU A 382 -17.57 -37.72 5.03
CA LEU A 382 -17.81 -36.31 5.28
C LEU A 382 -16.77 -35.41 4.60
N ALA A 383 -15.49 -35.79 4.60
CA ALA A 383 -14.43 -35.08 3.89
C ALA A 383 -14.64 -35.13 2.37
N ARG A 384 -15.00 -36.30 1.81
CA ARG A 384 -15.32 -36.48 0.39
C ARG A 384 -16.54 -35.64 -0.02
N GLN A 385 -17.58 -35.61 0.80
CA GLN A 385 -18.76 -34.77 0.57
C GLN A 385 -18.42 -33.28 0.66
N ARG A 386 -17.61 -32.84 1.64
CA ARG A 386 -17.13 -31.45 1.73
C ARG A 386 -16.26 -31.05 0.54
N MET A 387 -15.39 -31.93 0.05
CA MET A 387 -14.63 -31.68 -1.18
C MET A 387 -15.53 -31.58 -2.41
N ARG A 388 -16.60 -32.38 -2.48
CA ARG A 388 -17.59 -32.25 -3.56
C ARG A 388 -18.38 -30.95 -3.47
N ILE A 389 -18.77 -30.49 -2.27
CA ILE A 389 -19.53 -29.24 -2.09
C ILE A 389 -18.62 -28.01 -2.28
N TYR A 390 -17.46 -27.98 -1.63
CA TYR A 390 -16.61 -26.80 -1.47
C TYR A 390 -15.26 -26.89 -2.17
N GLY A 391 -14.84 -28.04 -2.70
CA GLY A 391 -13.48 -28.25 -3.22
C GLY A 391 -13.14 -27.46 -4.49
N LEU A 392 -13.99 -27.52 -5.52
CA LEU A 392 -13.80 -26.71 -6.73
C LEU A 392 -13.95 -25.20 -6.46
N PRO A 393 -14.98 -24.74 -5.70
CA PRO A 393 -15.05 -23.37 -5.17
C PRO A 393 -13.77 -22.89 -4.46
N LEU A 394 -13.25 -23.73 -3.55
CA LEU A 394 -12.02 -23.45 -2.81
C LEU A 394 -10.81 -23.40 -3.75
N ALA A 395 -10.70 -24.33 -4.69
CA ALA A 395 -9.61 -24.36 -5.68
C ALA A 395 -9.63 -23.09 -6.56
N VAL A 396 -10.81 -22.65 -7.00
CA VAL A 396 -10.96 -21.40 -7.77
C VAL A 396 -10.64 -20.18 -6.91
N ARG A 397 -11.11 -20.09 -5.66
CA ARG A 397 -10.75 -19.00 -4.75
C ARG A 397 -9.25 -18.97 -4.43
N VAL A 398 -8.63 -20.14 -4.27
CA VAL A 398 -7.17 -20.27 -4.07
C VAL A 398 -6.43 -19.88 -5.35
N ALA A 399 -6.91 -20.29 -6.54
CA ALA A 399 -6.31 -19.90 -7.81
C ALA A 399 -6.45 -18.39 -8.07
N VAL A 400 -7.60 -17.77 -7.75
CA VAL A 400 -7.81 -16.32 -7.84
C VAL A 400 -6.99 -15.58 -6.79
N ALA A 401 -6.90 -16.07 -5.55
CA ALA A 401 -6.03 -15.48 -4.53
C ALA A 401 -4.55 -15.64 -4.88
N ALA A 402 -4.16 -16.78 -5.45
CA ALA A 402 -2.81 -17.03 -5.95
C ALA A 402 -2.51 -16.15 -7.17
N ALA A 403 -3.43 -15.97 -8.11
CA ALA A 403 -3.29 -15.06 -9.23
C ALA A 403 -3.27 -13.59 -8.77
N ALA A 404 -4.09 -13.21 -7.78
CA ALA A 404 -4.05 -11.90 -7.15
C ALA A 404 -2.70 -11.69 -6.45
N LEU A 405 -2.17 -12.69 -5.75
CA LEU A 405 -0.81 -12.65 -5.21
C LEU A 405 0.24 -12.65 -6.33
N PHE A 406 0.05 -13.34 -7.46
CA PHE A 406 1.05 -13.41 -8.54
C PHE A 406 1.02 -12.18 -9.46
N ILE A 407 -0.08 -11.43 -9.51
CA ILE A 407 -0.26 -10.22 -10.32
C ILE A 407 -0.13 -8.96 -9.45
N ALA A 408 -0.82 -8.91 -8.30
CA ALA A 408 -0.75 -7.77 -7.41
C ALA A 408 0.59 -7.69 -6.67
N PHE A 409 1.28 -8.80 -6.38
CA PHE A 409 2.57 -8.73 -5.66
C PHE A 409 3.73 -8.23 -6.53
N PRO A 410 3.90 -8.62 -7.81
CA PRO A 410 4.86 -7.94 -8.69
C PRO A 410 4.51 -6.49 -8.93
N LEU A 411 3.22 -6.15 -9.04
CA LEU A 411 2.76 -4.76 -9.14
C LEU A 411 3.08 -3.97 -7.86
N LEU A 412 2.82 -4.53 -6.66
CA LEU A 412 3.13 -3.93 -5.37
C LEU A 412 4.65 -3.84 -5.14
N HIS A 413 5.42 -4.82 -5.62
CA HIS A 413 6.88 -4.85 -5.55
C HIS A 413 7.53 -3.86 -6.52
N LEU A 414 7.01 -3.74 -7.75
CA LEU A 414 7.34 -2.68 -8.70
C LEU A 414 6.94 -1.31 -8.15
N TRP A 415 5.83 -1.23 -7.40
CA TRP A 415 5.38 -0.01 -6.70
C TRP A 415 6.27 0.40 -5.52
N LEU A 416 6.70 -0.57 -4.71
CA LEU A 416 7.45 -0.33 -3.47
C LEU A 416 8.96 -0.16 -3.72
N ILE A 417 9.48 -0.74 -4.81
CA ILE A 417 10.93 -0.91 -4.99
C ILE A 417 11.38 -0.68 -6.45
N GLY A 418 10.48 -0.54 -7.43
CA GLY A 418 10.81 -0.26 -8.84
C GLY A 418 10.46 1.19 -9.27
N PRO A 419 10.85 1.62 -10.49
CA PRO A 419 10.30 2.84 -11.06
C PRO A 419 8.78 2.66 -11.19
N ALA A 420 8.01 3.60 -10.64
CA ALA A 420 6.56 3.51 -10.60
C ALA A 420 6.01 3.24 -12.02
N PRO A 421 5.10 2.25 -12.20
CA PRO A 421 4.49 2.02 -13.50
C PRO A 421 3.80 3.31 -13.96
N ALA A 422 4.04 3.70 -15.22
CA ALA A 422 3.54 4.93 -15.83
C ALA A 422 2.01 5.10 -15.76
N ASP A 423 1.28 4.00 -15.48
CA ASP A 423 -0.16 4.01 -15.26
C ASP A 423 -0.54 3.11 -14.08
N VAL A 424 -0.53 3.71 -12.89
CA VAL A 424 -1.08 3.12 -11.65
C VAL A 424 -2.53 2.68 -11.83
N PHE A 425 -3.30 3.38 -12.67
CA PHE A 425 -4.71 3.09 -12.92
C PHE A 425 -4.89 1.92 -13.90
N GLY A 426 -4.00 1.77 -14.87
CA GLY A 426 -3.90 0.57 -15.70
C GLY A 426 -3.70 -0.68 -14.85
N SER A 427 -2.84 -0.59 -13.82
CA SER A 427 -2.55 -1.70 -12.88
C SER A 427 -3.74 -2.02 -11.96
N LEU A 428 -4.41 -1.00 -11.42
CA LEU A 428 -5.63 -1.15 -10.61
C LEU A 428 -6.81 -1.69 -11.44
N ARG A 429 -6.98 -1.23 -12.68
CA ARG A 429 -7.98 -1.72 -13.63
C ARG A 429 -7.70 -3.17 -14.02
N LEU A 430 -6.43 -3.53 -14.24
CA LEU A 430 -6.03 -4.92 -14.47
C LEU A 430 -6.37 -5.79 -13.28
N MET A 431 -6.09 -5.34 -12.05
CA MET A 431 -6.43 -6.05 -10.80
C MET A 431 -7.94 -6.21 -10.65
N LEU A 432 -8.73 -5.17 -10.92
CA LEU A 432 -10.19 -5.22 -10.86
C LEU A 432 -10.78 -6.20 -11.90
N LEU A 433 -10.25 -6.17 -13.13
CA LEU A 433 -10.69 -7.05 -14.23
C LEU A 433 -10.22 -8.51 -14.08
N THR A 434 -9.06 -8.76 -13.48
CA THR A 434 -8.52 -10.12 -13.31
C THR A 434 -8.97 -10.81 -12.02
N VAL A 435 -9.36 -10.06 -10.98
CA VAL A 435 -9.74 -10.63 -9.69
C VAL A 435 -11.25 -10.52 -9.43
N LEU A 436 -11.84 -9.34 -9.64
CA LEU A 436 -13.22 -9.05 -9.21
C LEU A 436 -14.26 -9.54 -10.23
N VAL A 437 -14.03 -9.30 -11.52
CA VAL A 437 -14.94 -9.73 -12.60
C VAL A 437 -15.09 -11.26 -12.70
N PRO A 438 -14.01 -12.07 -12.60
CA PRO A 438 -14.15 -13.54 -12.61
C PRO A 438 -14.80 -14.08 -11.34
N MET A 439 -14.77 -13.34 -10.23
CA MET A 439 -15.35 -13.81 -8.96
C MET A 439 -16.88 -13.77 -8.94
N VAL A 440 -17.50 -12.89 -9.73
CA VAL A 440 -18.96 -12.79 -9.85
C VAL A 440 -19.59 -14.08 -10.41
N PRO A 441 -19.22 -14.59 -11.59
CA PRO A 441 -19.78 -15.84 -12.12
C PRO A 441 -19.44 -17.05 -11.25
N VAL A 442 -18.27 -17.06 -10.59
CA VAL A 442 -17.91 -18.11 -9.62
C VAL A 442 -18.83 -18.08 -8.41
N ALA A 443 -19.14 -16.91 -7.84
CA ALA A 443 -20.08 -16.78 -6.74
C ALA A 443 -21.50 -17.24 -7.13
N PHE A 444 -21.97 -16.89 -8.33
CA PHE A 444 -23.25 -17.37 -8.86
C PHE A 444 -23.28 -18.90 -9.06
N TRP A 445 -22.22 -19.45 -9.65
CA TRP A 445 -22.09 -20.90 -9.85
C TRP A 445 -21.99 -21.68 -8.53
N GLU A 446 -21.24 -21.16 -7.56
CA GLU A 446 -21.17 -21.68 -6.19
C GLU A 446 -22.55 -21.70 -5.52
N GLN A 447 -23.31 -20.61 -5.68
CA GLN A 447 -24.65 -20.48 -5.13
C GLN A 447 -25.61 -21.52 -5.72
N TRP A 448 -25.69 -21.61 -7.05
CA TRP A 448 -26.52 -22.58 -7.78
C TRP A 448 -26.17 -24.02 -7.42
N ARG A 449 -24.87 -24.36 -7.40
CA ARG A 449 -24.40 -25.71 -7.09
C ARG A 449 -24.74 -26.11 -5.66
N HIS A 450 -24.57 -25.21 -4.70
CA HIS A 450 -24.88 -25.46 -3.30
C HIS A 450 -26.38 -25.72 -3.09
N GLU A 451 -27.26 -24.99 -3.76
CA GLU A 451 -28.72 -25.24 -3.69
C GLU A 451 -29.10 -26.61 -4.24
N ARG A 452 -28.52 -27.00 -5.38
CA ARG A 452 -28.73 -28.33 -5.96
C ARG A 452 -28.27 -29.45 -5.04
N LEU A 453 -27.15 -29.28 -4.35
CA LEU A 453 -26.62 -30.26 -3.40
C LEU A 453 -27.38 -30.25 -2.07
N ALA A 454 -27.86 -29.10 -1.60
CA ALA A 454 -28.66 -28.98 -0.38
C ALA A 454 -30.03 -29.67 -0.46
N ALA A 455 -30.55 -29.85 -1.68
CA ALA A 455 -31.77 -30.60 -1.94
C ALA A 455 -31.58 -32.12 -1.84
N GLN A 456 -30.34 -32.62 -1.94
CA GLN A 456 -30.05 -34.05 -1.94
C GLN A 456 -29.78 -34.57 -0.51
N PRO A 457 -30.52 -35.60 -0.04
CA PRO A 457 -30.35 -36.13 1.33
C PRO A 457 -28.93 -36.61 1.64
N ALA A 458 -28.20 -37.12 0.65
CA ALA A 458 -26.84 -37.65 0.80
C ALA A 458 -25.83 -36.61 1.33
N TYR A 459 -26.07 -35.32 1.14
CA TYR A 459 -25.16 -34.23 1.54
C TYR A 459 -25.55 -33.57 2.86
N GLU A 460 -26.67 -33.96 3.47
CA GLU A 460 -27.15 -33.39 4.73
C GLU A 460 -26.15 -33.51 5.88
N PRO A 461 -25.47 -34.66 6.10
CA PRO A 461 -24.47 -34.77 7.16
C PRO A 461 -23.34 -33.75 7.03
N ALA A 462 -22.86 -33.48 5.80
CA ALA A 462 -21.81 -32.50 5.55
C ALA A 462 -22.28 -31.05 5.73
N LEU A 463 -23.53 -30.75 5.36
CA LEU A 463 -24.13 -29.41 5.43
C LEU A 463 -24.55 -29.04 6.86
N ASN A 464 -25.02 -30.01 7.64
CA ASN A 464 -25.51 -29.80 9.00
C ASN A 464 -24.45 -30.07 10.10
N HIS A 465 -23.29 -30.61 9.74
CA HIS A 465 -22.21 -30.96 10.68
C HIS A 465 -21.89 -29.85 11.69
N ARG A 466 -21.87 -28.58 11.30
CA ARG A 466 -21.54 -27.48 12.22
C ARG A 466 -22.50 -27.41 13.41
N ALA A 467 -23.80 -27.57 13.19
CA ALA A 467 -24.79 -27.55 14.27
C ALA A 467 -24.68 -28.78 15.19
N VAL A 468 -24.34 -29.94 14.62
CA VAL A 468 -24.05 -31.16 15.39
C VAL A 468 -22.77 -31.00 16.22
N GLU A 469 -21.72 -30.42 15.62
CA GLU A 469 -20.45 -30.14 16.30
C GLU A 469 -20.64 -29.12 17.42
N TRP A 470 -21.44 -28.07 17.23
CA TRP A 470 -21.75 -27.10 18.27
C TRP A 470 -22.47 -27.73 19.46
N LEU A 471 -23.45 -28.61 19.20
CA LEU A 471 -24.14 -29.34 20.26
C LEU A 471 -23.17 -30.24 21.06
N ARG A 472 -22.12 -30.79 20.44
CA ARG A 472 -21.17 -31.71 21.11
C ARG A 472 -20.01 -31.00 21.82
N SER A 473 -19.45 -29.98 21.17
CA SER A 473 -18.16 -29.39 21.57
C SER A 473 -18.28 -28.17 22.48
N HIS A 474 -19.49 -27.67 22.71
CA HIS A 474 -19.69 -26.44 23.48
C HIS A 474 -20.84 -26.58 24.48
N ASP A 475 -20.71 -25.94 25.65
CA ASP A 475 -21.68 -26.00 26.76
C ASP A 475 -22.87 -25.04 26.56
N ASP A 476 -23.03 -24.49 25.35
CA ASP A 476 -24.00 -23.44 25.07
C ASP A 476 -25.45 -23.91 25.32
N PHE A 477 -25.75 -25.19 25.03
CA PHE A 477 -27.03 -25.81 25.36
C PHE A 477 -27.12 -26.20 26.85
N ASP A 478 -26.04 -26.76 27.42
CA ASP A 478 -26.03 -27.18 28.83
C ASP A 478 -26.25 -26.03 29.81
N ARG A 479 -25.87 -24.80 29.42
CA ARG A 479 -26.12 -23.58 30.21
C ARG A 479 -27.58 -23.14 30.24
N VAL A 480 -28.39 -23.54 29.26
CA VAL A 480 -29.78 -23.06 29.11
C VAL A 480 -30.81 -24.18 29.14
N LYS A 481 -30.37 -25.45 29.21
CA LYS A 481 -31.27 -26.61 29.27
C LYS A 481 -32.04 -26.62 30.60
N LEU A 482 -33.32 -26.93 30.52
CA LEU A 482 -34.14 -27.19 31.70
C LEU A 482 -33.91 -28.63 32.20
N GLU A 483 -34.31 -28.91 33.43
CA GLU A 483 -34.24 -30.26 33.99
C GLU A 483 -35.08 -31.23 33.13
N GLY A 484 -34.50 -32.39 32.79
CA GLY A 484 -35.12 -33.36 31.88
C GLY A 484 -35.25 -32.93 30.41
N GLU A 485 -34.69 -31.76 30.02
CA GLU A 485 -34.70 -31.30 28.63
C GLU A 485 -33.58 -31.96 27.82
N VAL A 486 -33.95 -32.58 26.69
CA VAL A 486 -33.05 -33.31 25.81
C VAL A 486 -33.18 -32.80 24.38
N ALA A 487 -32.04 -32.57 23.73
CA ALA A 487 -31.97 -32.21 22.31
C ALA A 487 -32.54 -33.33 21.43
N ARG A 488 -33.44 -32.99 20.52
CA ARG A 488 -34.07 -33.93 19.57
C ARG A 488 -33.56 -33.73 18.15
N GLU A 489 -33.43 -32.48 17.71
CA GLU A 489 -32.90 -32.13 16.39
C GLU A 489 -32.05 -30.85 16.45
N SER A 490 -31.00 -30.79 15.65
CA SER A 490 -30.05 -29.66 15.61
C SER A 490 -29.81 -29.26 14.16
N VAL A 491 -30.03 -27.99 13.83
CA VAL A 491 -30.01 -27.49 12.45
C VAL A 491 -29.15 -26.24 12.29
N TYR A 492 -28.25 -26.30 11.32
CA TYR A 492 -27.43 -25.18 10.88
C TYR A 492 -28.23 -24.29 9.93
N LEU A 493 -28.28 -23.00 10.25
CA LEU A 493 -28.96 -21.97 9.46
C LEU A 493 -27.94 -21.01 8.85
N PRO A 494 -27.49 -21.23 7.59
CA PRO A 494 -26.50 -20.39 6.93
C PRO A 494 -27.09 -19.01 6.57
N GLY A 495 -26.33 -17.96 6.86
CA GLY A 495 -26.66 -16.59 6.50
C GLY A 495 -25.47 -15.65 6.69
N TRP A 496 -25.68 -14.35 6.52
CA TRP A 496 -24.66 -13.34 6.86
C TRP A 496 -24.20 -13.46 8.32
N ARG A 497 -25.10 -13.92 9.19
CA ARG A 497 -24.78 -14.48 10.51
C ARG A 497 -25.26 -15.92 10.54
N ASP A 498 -24.34 -16.82 10.87
CA ASP A 498 -24.67 -18.20 11.14
C ASP A 498 -25.63 -18.27 12.33
N ARG A 499 -26.70 -19.05 12.20
CA ARG A 499 -27.64 -19.32 13.28
C ARG A 499 -27.73 -20.81 13.51
N TRP A 500 -28.12 -21.18 14.71
CA TRP A 500 -28.28 -22.55 15.13
C TRP A 500 -29.66 -22.73 15.72
N LEU A 501 -30.47 -23.56 15.08
CA LEU A 501 -31.79 -23.92 15.56
C LEU A 501 -31.70 -25.29 16.25
N LEU A 502 -32.09 -25.34 17.52
CA LEU A 502 -32.09 -26.54 18.33
C LEU A 502 -33.53 -26.84 18.77
N VAL A 503 -34.04 -28.01 18.40
CA VAL A 503 -35.37 -28.48 18.81
C VAL A 503 -35.17 -29.50 19.91
N THR A 504 -35.79 -29.27 21.06
CA THR A 504 -35.75 -30.17 22.22
C THR A 504 -37.08 -30.90 22.40
N ASN A 505 -37.20 -31.76 23.41
CA ASN A 505 -38.48 -32.34 23.83
C ASN A 505 -39.46 -31.29 24.38
N ARG A 506 -39.00 -30.10 24.79
CA ARG A 506 -39.82 -29.05 25.43
C ARG A 506 -39.95 -27.77 24.60
N ARG A 507 -38.87 -27.33 23.94
CA ARG A 507 -38.73 -25.99 23.33
C ARG A 507 -38.07 -26.02 21.97
N VAL A 508 -38.22 -24.92 21.24
CA VAL A 508 -37.43 -24.57 20.06
C VAL A 508 -36.52 -23.40 20.45
N LEU A 509 -35.22 -23.61 20.39
CA LEU A 509 -34.19 -22.65 20.78
C LEU A 509 -33.46 -22.14 19.53
N LEU A 510 -33.32 -20.83 19.40
CA LEU A 510 -32.56 -20.21 18.32
C LEU A 510 -31.34 -19.51 18.89
N PHE A 511 -30.16 -19.96 18.50
CA PHE A 511 -28.89 -19.32 18.86
C PHE A 511 -28.34 -18.50 17.69
N ALA A 512 -27.75 -17.34 18.01
CA ALA A 512 -26.76 -16.72 17.15
C ALA A 512 -25.49 -17.57 17.26
N ALA A 513 -24.89 -17.96 16.14
CA ALA A 513 -23.67 -18.71 16.13
C ALA A 513 -22.56 -17.90 15.45
N SER A 514 -21.53 -17.53 16.20
CA SER A 514 -20.30 -16.98 15.64
C SER A 514 -19.13 -17.95 15.89
N ALA A 515 -17.97 -17.67 15.29
CA ALA A 515 -16.77 -18.47 15.50
C ALA A 515 -16.21 -18.40 16.94
N ARG A 516 -16.69 -17.50 17.80
CA ARG A 516 -16.16 -17.29 19.17
C ARG A 516 -17.22 -17.27 20.28
N GLU A 517 -18.48 -17.03 19.95
CA GLU A 517 -19.56 -16.90 20.93
C GLU A 517 -20.88 -17.38 20.31
N ARG A 518 -21.66 -18.16 21.07
CA ARG A 518 -23.02 -18.53 20.72
C ARG A 518 -23.94 -18.07 21.84
N ARG A 519 -25.02 -17.40 21.47
CA ARG A 519 -25.94 -16.79 22.42
C ARG A 519 -27.37 -17.14 22.04
N LEU A 520 -28.16 -17.57 23.02
CA LEU A 520 -29.59 -17.78 22.84
C LEU A 520 -30.24 -16.45 22.45
N LEU A 521 -30.84 -16.40 21.26
CA LEU A 521 -31.57 -15.24 20.75
C LEU A 521 -33.03 -15.29 21.17
N SER A 522 -33.62 -16.47 21.09
CA SER A 522 -35.05 -16.66 21.28
C SER A 522 -35.35 -18.10 21.64
N GLU A 523 -36.42 -18.29 22.41
CA GLU A 523 -36.95 -19.58 22.78
C GLU A 523 -38.47 -19.57 22.63
N TRP A 524 -39.01 -20.70 22.20
CA TRP A 524 -40.45 -20.90 22.08
C TRP A 524 -40.83 -22.26 22.65
N PRO A 525 -41.91 -22.35 23.44
CA PRO A 525 -42.46 -23.65 23.83
C PRO A 525 -42.80 -24.45 22.58
N ARG A 526 -42.45 -25.73 22.54
CA ARG A 526 -42.72 -26.57 21.35
C ARG A 526 -44.22 -26.67 21.06
N ARG A 527 -45.05 -26.71 22.11
CA ARG A 527 -46.52 -26.67 22.01
C ARG A 527 -47.08 -25.40 21.35
N SER A 528 -46.30 -24.31 21.32
CA SER A 528 -46.74 -23.07 20.69
C SER A 528 -46.59 -23.09 19.16
N VAL A 529 -45.96 -24.11 18.57
CA VAL A 529 -45.82 -24.23 17.12
C VAL A 529 -47.12 -24.78 16.53
N VAL A 530 -47.82 -23.97 15.76
CA VAL A 530 -49.08 -24.31 15.08
C VAL A 530 -48.83 -24.86 13.67
N PHE A 531 -47.72 -24.43 13.05
CA PHE A 531 -47.32 -24.93 11.74
C PHE A 531 -45.79 -25.00 11.65
N ALA A 532 -45.28 -26.10 11.10
CA ALA A 532 -43.91 -26.25 10.68
C ALA A 532 -43.88 -26.92 9.31
N GLY A 533 -43.30 -26.25 8.30
CA GLY A 533 -43.32 -26.78 6.93
C GLY A 533 -42.67 -25.84 5.91
N PRO A 534 -42.86 -26.12 4.61
CA PRO A 534 -42.35 -25.26 3.54
C PRO A 534 -42.98 -23.85 3.60
N PRO A 535 -42.21 -22.76 3.36
CA PRO A 535 -42.71 -21.39 3.50
C PRO A 535 -43.90 -21.05 2.60
N GLU A 536 -44.03 -21.69 1.43
CA GLU A 536 -45.14 -21.49 0.51
C GLU A 536 -46.51 -21.97 1.06
N HIS A 537 -46.50 -22.84 2.07
CA HIS A 537 -47.71 -23.35 2.74
C HIS A 537 -47.97 -22.66 4.09
N ALA A 538 -47.15 -21.69 4.48
CA ALA A 538 -47.30 -21.01 5.76
C ALA A 538 -48.48 -20.01 5.72
N PRO A 539 -49.25 -19.88 6.82
CA PRO A 539 -50.29 -18.86 6.93
C PRO A 539 -49.73 -17.45 6.70
N GLY A 540 -50.31 -16.68 5.76
CA GLY A 540 -49.88 -15.31 5.46
C GLY A 540 -48.70 -15.14 4.51
N ALA A 541 -48.32 -16.18 3.74
CA ALA A 541 -47.19 -16.13 2.81
C ALA A 541 -47.36 -15.04 1.73
N ARG A 542 -46.50 -14.01 1.75
CA ARG A 542 -46.30 -13.09 0.63
C ARG A 542 -45.16 -13.60 -0.25
N GLY A 543 -45.44 -13.89 -1.51
CA GLY A 543 -44.43 -14.32 -2.48
C GLY A 543 -43.35 -13.24 -2.67
N HIS A 544 -42.08 -13.63 -2.62
CA HIS A 544 -40.97 -12.76 -3.03
C HIS A 544 -40.96 -12.57 -4.55
N ALA A 545 -40.62 -11.35 -5.00
CA ALA A 545 -40.45 -11.05 -6.41
C ALA A 545 -39.42 -11.99 -7.07
N PRO A 546 -39.65 -12.44 -8.32
CA PRO A 546 -38.84 -13.48 -8.96
C PRO A 546 -37.37 -13.09 -9.15
N TRP A 547 -37.05 -11.81 -9.32
CA TRP A 547 -35.67 -11.33 -9.44
C TRP A 547 -34.89 -11.34 -8.10
N LEU A 548 -35.59 -11.19 -6.96
CA LEU A 548 -34.98 -11.32 -5.63
C LEU A 548 -34.60 -12.78 -5.31
N ARG A 549 -35.24 -13.76 -5.97
CA ARG A 549 -34.84 -15.19 -5.87
C ARG A 549 -33.49 -15.47 -6.53
N LEU A 550 -33.06 -14.63 -7.47
CA LEU A 550 -31.75 -14.75 -8.14
C LEU A 550 -30.60 -14.17 -7.30
N LEU A 551 -30.88 -13.18 -6.43
CA LEU A 551 -29.89 -12.50 -5.59
C LEU A 551 -29.89 -12.96 -4.13
N VAL A 552 -31.01 -13.46 -3.61
CA VAL A 552 -31.18 -13.87 -2.20
C VAL A 552 -31.74 -15.29 -2.13
N ARG A 553 -30.99 -16.17 -1.46
CA ARG A 553 -31.32 -17.60 -1.35
C ARG A 553 -32.62 -17.80 -0.57
N SER A 554 -33.59 -18.52 -1.15
CA SER A 554 -34.95 -18.64 -0.59
C SER A 554 -34.99 -19.45 0.73
N PRO A 555 -35.85 -19.09 1.69
CA PRO A 555 -36.09 -19.90 2.89
C PRO A 555 -36.71 -21.26 2.52
N ASN A 556 -36.47 -22.29 3.35
CA ASN A 556 -36.96 -23.66 3.12
C ASN A 556 -37.60 -24.29 4.38
N LEU A 557 -37.79 -23.51 5.44
CA LEU A 557 -38.54 -23.88 6.64
C LEU A 557 -39.30 -22.66 7.14
N ALA A 558 -40.57 -22.80 7.45
CA ALA A 558 -41.37 -21.79 8.15
C ALA A 558 -41.95 -22.40 9.44
N LEU A 559 -41.85 -21.65 10.54
CA LEU A 559 -42.47 -21.97 11.82
C LEU A 559 -43.50 -20.89 12.15
N THR A 560 -44.76 -21.26 12.34
CA THR A 560 -45.81 -20.34 12.80
C THR A 560 -46.21 -20.71 14.20
N PHE A 561 -46.32 -19.71 15.07
CA PHE A 561 -46.62 -19.87 16.49
C PHE A 561 -48.07 -19.45 16.81
N THR A 562 -48.59 -19.89 17.95
CA THR A 562 -49.95 -19.56 18.45
C THR A 562 -50.17 -18.05 18.59
N THR A 563 -49.09 -17.27 18.73
CA THR A 563 -49.11 -15.81 18.76
C THR A 563 -49.33 -15.17 17.39
N GLY A 564 -49.51 -15.95 16.32
CA GLY A 564 -49.62 -15.47 14.94
C GLY A 564 -48.29 -15.06 14.29
N THR A 565 -47.16 -15.24 14.99
CA THR A 565 -45.83 -14.94 14.44
C THR A 565 -45.38 -16.06 13.51
N THR A 566 -44.99 -15.72 12.27
CA THR A 566 -44.36 -16.66 11.34
C THR A 566 -42.89 -16.32 11.13
N LEU A 567 -42.00 -17.27 11.45
CA LEU A 567 -40.57 -17.18 11.23
C LEU A 567 -40.17 -18.03 10.03
N GLN A 568 -39.45 -17.43 9.10
CA GLN A 568 -38.90 -18.13 7.94
C GLN A 568 -37.39 -18.33 8.13
N PHE A 569 -36.98 -19.59 8.03
CA PHE A 569 -35.61 -20.02 8.18
C PHE A 569 -35.09 -20.63 6.89
N ARG A 570 -33.77 -20.51 6.75
CA ARG A 570 -33.02 -21.14 5.70
C ARG A 570 -32.10 -22.17 6.32
N CYS A 571 -32.51 -23.43 6.26
CA CYS A 571 -31.75 -24.58 6.69
C CYS A 571 -30.69 -24.92 5.64
N ALA A 572 -29.51 -25.34 6.09
CA ALA A 572 -28.41 -25.74 5.20
C ALA A 572 -28.76 -26.91 4.28
N SER A 573 -29.73 -27.75 4.67
CA SER A 573 -30.27 -28.85 3.86
C SER A 573 -31.79 -28.90 3.93
N SER A 574 -32.43 -29.17 2.80
CA SER A 574 -33.88 -29.40 2.72
C SER A 574 -34.30 -30.70 3.42
N ALA A 575 -33.37 -31.65 3.61
CA ALA A 575 -33.63 -32.85 4.41
C ALA A 575 -33.76 -32.51 5.90
N SER A 576 -32.85 -31.68 6.46
CA SER A 576 -32.95 -31.23 7.85
C SER A 576 -34.21 -30.40 8.09
N ALA A 577 -34.57 -29.52 7.14
CA ALA A 577 -35.82 -28.76 7.21
C ALA A 577 -37.07 -29.66 7.29
N ARG A 578 -37.13 -30.70 6.45
CA ARG A 578 -38.23 -31.68 6.47
C ARG A 578 -38.27 -32.48 7.77
N ARG A 579 -37.12 -32.94 8.28
CA ARG A 579 -37.08 -33.67 9.57
C ARG A 579 -37.54 -32.81 10.74
N VAL A 580 -37.11 -31.54 10.81
CA VAL A 580 -37.59 -30.60 11.83
C VAL A 580 -39.09 -30.37 11.71
N ALA A 581 -39.59 -30.13 10.50
CA ALA A 581 -41.03 -29.96 10.26
C ALA A 581 -41.82 -31.21 10.69
N GLN A 582 -41.37 -32.40 10.30
CA GLN A 582 -41.97 -33.67 10.71
C GLN A 582 -41.96 -33.82 12.22
N LEU A 583 -40.81 -33.62 12.89
CA LEU A 583 -40.69 -33.72 14.34
C LEU A 583 -41.66 -32.77 15.06
N LEU A 584 -41.77 -31.53 14.61
CA LEU A 584 -42.63 -30.53 15.23
C LEU A 584 -44.13 -30.82 15.02
N MET A 585 -44.50 -31.44 13.89
CA MET A 585 -45.91 -31.74 13.57
C MET A 585 -46.38 -33.13 14.01
N SER A 586 -45.49 -34.12 14.18
CA SER A 586 -45.88 -35.52 14.42
C SER A 586 -45.70 -36.02 15.86
N SER A 587 -45.00 -35.28 16.71
CA SER A 587 -44.66 -35.72 18.07
C SER A 587 -45.15 -34.72 19.12
N PRO A 588 -46.03 -35.13 20.06
CA PRO A 588 -46.55 -34.23 21.09
C PRO A 588 -45.41 -33.78 22.04
N ALA A 589 -45.45 -32.52 22.44
CA ALA A 589 -44.56 -31.98 23.47
C ALA A 589 -44.95 -32.55 24.84
N MET A 590 -43.96 -32.82 25.72
CA MET A 590 -44.26 -33.16 27.12
C MET A 590 -44.98 -32.01 27.82
N PRO A 591 -45.97 -32.26 28.69
CA PRO A 591 -46.59 -31.21 29.49
C PRO A 591 -45.57 -30.61 30.46
N ASP A 592 -45.44 -29.28 30.45
CA ASP A 592 -44.72 -28.53 31.47
C ASP A 592 -45.69 -28.03 32.53
N GLU A 593 -45.33 -28.27 33.81
CA GLU A 593 -45.88 -27.54 34.94
C GLU A 593 -45.79 -26.04 34.67
N THR A 594 -46.91 -25.36 34.90
CA THR A 594 -47.18 -23.97 34.55
C THR A 594 -46.10 -23.00 35.02
N VAL A 595 -45.29 -22.51 34.09
CA VAL A 595 -44.65 -21.20 34.20
C VAL A 595 -45.04 -20.37 32.97
N ALA A 596 -45.77 -19.29 33.22
CA ALA A 596 -46.12 -18.31 32.21
C ALA A 596 -44.84 -17.56 31.79
N ILE A 597 -44.45 -17.68 30.53
CA ILE A 597 -43.35 -16.89 29.96
C ILE A 597 -43.98 -15.70 29.24
N GLU A 598 -43.84 -14.51 29.83
CA GLU A 598 -44.16 -13.23 29.19
C GLU A 598 -43.38 -13.09 27.88
N SER A 599 -44.12 -12.92 26.77
CA SER A 599 -43.53 -12.59 25.48
C SER A 599 -43.06 -11.12 25.47
N LEU A 600 -41.76 -10.89 25.65
CA LEU A 600 -41.13 -9.57 25.46
C LEU A 600 -41.07 -9.20 23.97
N GLY A 601 -42.18 -8.65 23.46
CA GLY A 601 -42.22 -7.94 22.19
C GLY A 601 -41.96 -6.46 22.38
N THR A 602 -40.73 -5.97 22.15
CA THR A 602 -40.49 -4.54 21.86
C THR A 602 -39.32 -4.37 20.89
N ARG A 603 -39.57 -3.70 19.76
CA ARG A 603 -38.54 -3.17 18.84
C ARG A 603 -37.68 -2.14 19.60
N THR A 604 -36.40 -2.42 19.79
CA THR A 604 -35.46 -1.45 20.36
C THR A 604 -35.10 -0.34 19.36
N PRO A 605 -34.94 0.93 19.79
CA PRO A 605 -34.52 2.02 18.92
C PRO A 605 -33.10 1.78 18.38
N ARG A 606 -32.90 2.02 17.09
CA ARG A 606 -31.61 1.84 16.40
C ARG A 606 -30.59 2.85 16.91
N ARG A 607 -29.40 2.37 17.26
CA ARG A 607 -28.28 3.17 17.78
C ARG A 607 -27.51 3.83 16.64
N TRP A 608 -28.01 4.95 16.14
CA TRP A 608 -27.38 5.74 15.07
C TRP A 608 -25.96 6.22 15.39
N HIS A 609 -25.61 6.39 16.67
CA HIS A 609 -24.26 6.83 17.07
C HIS A 609 -23.17 5.83 16.63
N GLU A 610 -23.45 4.53 16.61
CA GLU A 610 -22.50 3.50 16.15
C GLU A 610 -22.30 3.59 14.63
N VAL A 611 -23.35 3.94 13.89
CA VAL A 611 -23.32 4.10 12.42
C VAL A 611 -22.50 5.31 12.03
N ILE A 612 -22.75 6.43 12.70
CA ILE A 612 -22.02 7.68 12.49
C ILE A 612 -20.54 7.48 12.85
N ALA A 613 -20.25 6.79 13.96
CA ALA A 613 -18.86 6.50 14.36
C ALA A 613 -18.12 5.67 13.28
N SER A 614 -18.75 4.66 12.69
CA SER A 614 -18.15 3.88 11.58
C SER A 614 -18.09 4.62 10.25
N PHE A 615 -18.91 5.65 10.05
CA PHE A 615 -18.83 6.50 8.85
C PHE A 615 -17.61 7.44 8.95
N VAL A 616 -17.38 8.03 10.12
CA VAL A 616 -16.23 8.93 10.34
C VAL A 616 -14.92 8.14 10.41
N VAL A 617 -14.91 7.03 11.16
CA VAL A 617 -13.74 6.16 11.30
C VAL A 617 -14.18 4.70 11.08
N PRO A 618 -13.95 4.13 9.88
CA PRO A 618 -14.36 2.76 9.57
C PRO A 618 -13.88 1.75 10.62
N GLY A 619 -14.81 0.94 11.13
CA GLY A 619 -14.54 -0.06 12.18
C GLY A 619 -14.91 0.36 13.60
N THR A 620 -15.10 1.66 13.87
CA THR A 620 -15.37 2.17 15.23
C THR A 620 -16.74 1.76 15.77
N GLY A 621 -17.80 1.86 14.96
CA GLY A 621 -19.13 1.35 15.31
C GLY A 621 -19.13 -0.16 15.57
N GLN A 622 -18.37 -0.93 14.80
CA GLN A 622 -18.19 -2.36 15.05
C GLN A 622 -17.49 -2.60 16.39
N TRP A 623 -16.50 -1.79 16.74
CA TRP A 623 -15.85 -1.84 18.05
C TRP A 623 -16.82 -1.53 19.19
N LEU A 624 -17.62 -0.46 19.08
CA LEU A 624 -18.64 -0.08 20.06
C LEU A 624 -19.69 -1.18 20.24
N GLN A 625 -20.02 -1.88 19.15
CA GLN A 625 -20.88 -3.05 19.13
C GLN A 625 -20.24 -4.30 19.75
N GLY A 626 -18.92 -4.32 20.01
CA GLY A 626 -18.18 -5.46 20.55
C GLY A 626 -17.69 -6.45 19.48
N ARG A 627 -17.76 -6.06 18.20
CA ARG A 627 -17.34 -6.86 17.03
C ARG A 627 -15.89 -6.56 16.67
N PHE A 628 -14.98 -6.78 17.61
CA PHE A 628 -13.58 -6.35 17.53
C PHE A 628 -12.85 -6.83 16.27
N THR A 629 -13.05 -8.06 15.81
CA THR A 629 -12.37 -8.56 14.60
C THR A 629 -12.81 -7.83 13.33
N THR A 630 -14.12 -7.59 13.17
CA THR A 630 -14.63 -6.81 12.03
C THR A 630 -14.21 -5.35 12.13
N GLY A 631 -14.26 -4.78 13.34
CA GLY A 631 -13.77 -3.44 13.62
C GLY A 631 -12.30 -3.26 13.23
N VAL A 632 -11.43 -4.18 13.66
CA VAL A 632 -10.00 -4.17 13.33
C VAL A 632 -9.76 -4.33 11.83
N VAL A 633 -10.47 -5.23 11.13
CA VAL A 633 -10.28 -5.39 9.67
C VAL A 633 -10.64 -4.11 8.90
N LEU A 634 -11.80 -3.51 9.21
CA LEU A 634 -12.25 -2.28 8.56
C LEU A 634 -11.37 -1.09 8.93
N PHE A 635 -10.92 -1.01 10.18
CA PHE A 635 -10.00 0.01 10.65
C PHE A 635 -8.63 -0.12 10.00
N THR A 636 -8.07 -1.33 9.92
CA THR A 636 -6.79 -1.58 9.23
C THR A 636 -6.90 -1.25 7.74
N ALA A 637 -8.00 -1.60 7.07
CA ALA A 637 -8.22 -1.19 5.69
C ALA A 637 -8.28 0.34 5.54
N ALA A 638 -8.93 1.04 6.47
CA ALA A 638 -8.97 2.49 6.50
C ALA A 638 -7.60 3.12 6.77
N VAL A 639 -6.82 2.57 7.70
CA VAL A 639 -5.45 3.04 7.99
C VAL A 639 -4.54 2.84 6.78
N LEU A 640 -4.60 1.69 6.11
CA LEU A 640 -3.84 1.47 4.89
C LEU A 640 -4.26 2.47 3.80
N LEU A 641 -5.56 2.65 3.57
CA LEU A 641 -6.05 3.64 2.61
C LEU A 641 -5.61 5.07 2.98
N ALA A 642 -5.63 5.40 4.27
CA ALA A 642 -5.19 6.67 4.80
C ALA A 642 -3.71 6.90 4.49
N ILE A 643 -2.85 5.90 4.75
CA ILE A 643 -1.40 6.00 4.54
C ILE A 643 -1.04 6.04 3.05
N TYR A 644 -1.72 5.26 2.22
CA TYR A 644 -1.32 5.05 0.81
C TYR A 644 -2.00 5.98 -0.20
N GLU A 645 -3.26 6.40 0.04
CA GLU A 645 -3.96 7.32 -0.87
C GLU A 645 -4.06 8.72 -0.27
N TRP A 646 -4.60 8.82 0.95
CA TRP A 646 -4.95 10.11 1.53
C TRP A 646 -3.75 10.89 2.05
N TRP A 647 -2.78 10.24 2.68
CA TRP A 647 -1.63 10.91 3.27
C TRP A 647 -0.75 11.56 2.19
N PRO A 648 -0.42 10.90 1.06
CA PRO A 648 0.31 11.55 -0.03
C PRO A 648 -0.48 12.71 -0.66
N VAL A 649 -1.78 12.54 -0.89
CA VAL A 649 -2.65 13.58 -1.45
C VAL A 649 -2.78 14.77 -0.51
N ALA A 650 -3.06 14.55 0.78
CA ALA A 650 -3.17 15.60 1.78
C ALA A 650 -1.82 16.28 2.04
N TRP A 651 -0.71 15.52 2.03
CA TRP A 651 0.64 16.06 2.12
C TRP A 651 0.97 16.97 0.94
N ALA A 652 0.59 16.56 -0.28
CA ALA A 652 0.83 17.34 -1.49
C ALA A 652 -0.16 18.50 -1.68
N LEU A 653 -1.38 18.44 -1.11
CA LEU A 653 -2.34 19.55 -1.08
C LEU A 653 -2.01 20.60 0.00
N LYS A 654 -1.47 20.17 1.16
CA LYS A 654 -1.11 21.06 2.27
C LYS A 654 0.32 21.61 2.16
N GLY A 655 1.22 20.84 1.54
CA GLY A 655 2.59 21.25 1.28
C GLY A 655 2.74 21.84 -0.12
N PRO A 656 3.72 22.73 -0.36
CA PRO A 656 3.98 23.26 -1.69
C PRO A 656 4.78 22.25 -2.56
N LYS A 657 4.45 20.96 -2.47
CA LYS A 657 5.45 19.88 -2.68
C LYS A 657 5.24 19.05 -3.94
N MET A 658 4.02 18.92 -4.48
CA MET A 658 3.76 18.24 -5.77
C MET A 658 2.41 18.67 -6.35
N ASP A 659 2.32 18.71 -7.67
CA ASP A 659 1.05 18.98 -8.36
C ASP A 659 0.17 17.72 -8.31
N VAL A 660 -0.92 17.76 -7.54
CA VAL A 660 -1.84 16.63 -7.41
C VAL A 660 -2.94 16.78 -8.43
N SER A 661 -3.09 15.80 -9.32
CA SER A 661 -4.20 15.82 -10.28
C SER A 661 -5.55 15.85 -9.54
N GLY A 662 -6.50 16.65 -10.02
CA GLY A 662 -7.86 16.69 -9.46
C GLY A 662 -8.51 15.29 -9.44
N PHE A 663 -8.13 14.42 -10.38
CA PHE A 663 -8.53 13.02 -10.41
C PHE A 663 -8.02 12.22 -9.21
N SER A 664 -6.75 12.40 -8.79
CA SER A 664 -6.20 11.75 -7.59
C SER A 664 -6.93 12.17 -6.32
N VAL A 665 -7.30 13.45 -6.21
CA VAL A 665 -8.09 13.98 -5.09
C VAL A 665 -9.48 13.35 -5.07
N VAL A 666 -10.18 13.34 -6.22
CA VAL A 666 -11.52 12.76 -6.35
C VAL A 666 -11.50 11.25 -6.10
N SER A 667 -10.48 10.54 -6.60
CA SER A 667 -10.33 9.09 -6.39
C SER A 667 -10.15 8.77 -4.90
N ALA A 668 -9.23 9.44 -4.20
CA ALA A 668 -9.01 9.22 -2.76
C ALA A 668 -10.28 9.51 -1.93
N LEU A 669 -11.03 10.56 -2.30
CA LEU A 669 -12.33 10.88 -1.70
C LEU A 669 -13.35 9.75 -1.92
N ILE A 670 -13.50 9.27 -3.15
CA ILE A 670 -14.46 8.20 -3.49
C ILE A 670 -14.11 6.90 -2.79
N THR A 671 -12.83 6.48 -2.81
CA THR A 671 -12.41 5.23 -2.17
C THR A 671 -12.65 5.26 -0.66
N TRP A 672 -12.36 6.39 0.00
CA TRP A 672 -12.66 6.57 1.42
C TRP A 672 -14.17 6.54 1.70
N LEU A 673 -14.96 7.25 0.89
CA LEU A 673 -16.42 7.29 1.02
C LEU A 673 -17.02 5.89 0.89
N LEU A 674 -16.56 5.09 -0.06
CA LEU A 674 -17.03 3.71 -0.25
C LEU A 674 -16.74 2.84 0.97
N LEU A 675 -15.53 2.92 1.55
CA LEU A 675 -15.18 2.18 2.76
C LEU A 675 -16.01 2.64 3.98
N ALA A 676 -16.21 3.94 4.14
CA ALA A 676 -17.06 4.52 5.18
C ALA A 676 -18.53 4.10 5.03
N LEU A 677 -19.06 4.05 3.80
CA LEU A 677 -20.41 3.55 3.51
C LEU A 677 -20.54 2.05 3.80
N VAL A 678 -19.54 1.23 3.46
CA VAL A 678 -19.53 -0.20 3.80
C VAL A 678 -19.51 -0.39 5.32
N ALA A 679 -18.64 0.35 6.03
CA ALA A 679 -18.51 0.23 7.49
C ALA A 679 -19.75 0.76 8.22
N SER A 680 -20.34 1.86 7.79
CA SER A 680 -21.57 2.42 8.38
C SER A 680 -22.80 1.56 8.08
N SER A 681 -22.91 1.02 6.86
CA SER A 681 -23.95 0.05 6.50
C SER A 681 -23.86 -1.22 7.35
N ASP A 682 -22.65 -1.75 7.54
CA ASP A 682 -22.43 -2.89 8.44
C ASP A 682 -22.75 -2.54 9.91
N ALA A 683 -22.45 -1.33 10.39
CA ALA A 683 -22.83 -0.91 11.75
C ALA A 683 -24.35 -0.76 11.88
N TRP A 684 -25.02 -0.20 10.87
CA TRP A 684 -26.47 -0.01 10.81
C TRP A 684 -27.22 -1.32 10.97
N HIS A 685 -26.81 -2.36 10.23
CA HIS A 685 -27.41 -3.68 10.29
C HIS A 685 -27.27 -4.39 11.65
N PHE A 686 -26.40 -3.92 12.54
CA PHE A 686 -26.10 -4.54 13.85
C PHE A 686 -26.56 -3.71 15.05
N SER A 687 -26.99 -2.46 14.82
CA SER A 687 -27.50 -1.52 15.83
C SER A 687 -28.84 -1.91 16.49
N ALA A 688 -29.50 -2.97 16.00
CA ALA A 688 -30.85 -3.38 16.43
C ALA A 688 -30.88 -4.58 17.40
N THR A 689 -29.73 -5.07 17.88
CA THR A 689 -29.65 -6.28 18.74
C THR A 689 -29.19 -5.94 20.15
N ARG A 690 -30.07 -6.13 21.16
CA ARG A 690 -29.83 -5.82 22.58
C ARG A 690 -28.66 -6.65 23.15
N ARG A 691 -27.68 -5.99 23.79
CA ARG A 691 -26.87 -6.61 24.86
C ARG A 691 -27.79 -6.80 26.07
N LEU A 692 -28.02 -8.03 26.49
CA LEU A 692 -28.36 -8.29 27.90
C LEU A 692 -27.01 -8.48 28.57
N ARG A 693 -26.74 -7.70 29.62
CA ARG A 693 -25.60 -7.92 30.51
C ARG A 693 -25.86 -9.15 31.35
#